data_AF-A0A426SM88-F1
#
_entry.id   AF-A0A426SM88-F1
#
_cell.length_a   1.000
_cell.length_b   1.000
_cell.length_c   1.000
_cell.angle_alpha   90.00
_cell.angle_beta   90.00
_cell.angle_gamma   90.00
#
_symmetry.space_group_name_H-M   'P 1'
#
loop_
_entity.id
_entity.type
_entity.pdbx_description
1 polymer ?
#
loop_
_entity_poly.entity_id
_entity_poly.type
_entity_poly.pdbx_seq_one_letter_code
_entity_poly.pdbx_strand_id
1 'polypeptide(L)'
;MPSVPRTPALTQTRWLALLAAFALLLPVLPTAPAAAEVTDEQLAEGGVLRDSQDYRVAPGLDLTTFSRLEEGGWKEGSVLTADLTESTLSVDVTDDGTVTGRSPLSDVMHAGERGDRAVAAVNGTFFDINHSDAPLRTSMSSDGVRMGTSQAMPALTLADGKAAIQALSASGELTTADGAVRELEGINNPSLPEDGIGVYTAAWGDYTLDRPVGAPEAMSEEIALATIVDGTVTEVTEVQDSAGDPEIPEDGQVLLGREDGAGMVADLEVGDEVDIEIGPDQDVDLGIAGSHQILEDGEVPDMGEDSLVTTSHPRTAVGVSRDGSELFVLVLDGRSTASTGMTLPELGQILSDMGAHNAVNLDGGGSSALAARTAGSESEAIWNSPSDGVVREVPNALVFYSDAPAEELADVQTSLALEGEDAVFPGLQRSPEATGLAADLSPLMADGAFTAEGAVELEQSDQAGAAVRGTGPGGGAVTYTAAGHEARQELRVLGEPVGLQASERSLNLPDAETSRTVALTGYDADGRRARIETADVEATVSDGFEVTDDGLGSWGVRATGEAATGTLTLRAAGLSTTVPLTHGTEEQQVLDFSDLSAFSDDAARATGSFEAAEGPAGEDGEPTPGVRMTYDFTTSSATRGYYLVADEPVTVEGSTQALTMDVLSDGSGAWPRLQVRDGEGTVTNLDGENLDGEGWQSVRFTVPEGLPQPLTVERLRIMETRPEAQYTGDITVANLRATTTPQAELPEEPRIHDAALLANGDVSDRPQRIAVMSDAQFVAASPDSDAVEGARRTLREIREASPDLLVINGDLVDEASPEDFALAQRILEEEWTSDIPYVYVPGNHEVMGGDIANFEEAFGPTSTAQDLGATKVITMNSAPGTLAGDGLGQLEMLEEQLGEVAESDALTGAVVFFHHPTDDPLPSESSQLSDQREARAIEEQLAEFRRTTGKSVALVSAHAGVFHGGAVEGVTTLVNGNSGKSPAGTPATGGFTGWTMLGIDPASGVVGRNPATQDRVDWLAAETRPWVDSLAVEGRDQLAVGEVGEVSATLTQDGREVPVAWPVTAQWGGTGVHVATGGAGDEHPDRRDVVRVDPRTGEMTGLRRGAATVTVTVNGETARMTVKVAGEGR
;
A
#
# COMPACT_ATOMS: atom_id res chain seq x y z
N MET A 1 -70.18 62.30 -11.40
CA MET A 1 -70.83 62.99 -10.26
C MET A 1 -70.17 62.49 -8.96
N PRO A 2 -70.20 63.26 -7.85
CA PRO A 2 -68.98 63.68 -7.12
C PRO A 2 -68.74 62.90 -5.80
N SER A 3 -67.77 63.17 -4.90
CA SER A 3 -67.15 64.46 -4.48
C SER A 3 -65.82 64.38 -3.69
N VAL A 4 -65.06 65.49 -3.73
CA VAL A 4 -63.86 65.89 -2.93
C VAL A 4 -64.31 66.60 -1.60
N PRO A 5 -63.47 67.09 -0.63
CA PRO A 5 -62.00 67.32 -0.54
C PRO A 5 -61.33 66.74 0.77
N ARG A 6 -60.12 67.10 1.31
CA ARG A 6 -59.15 68.21 1.12
C ARG A 6 -57.68 67.87 1.58
N THR A 7 -56.80 68.88 1.52
CA THR A 7 -55.33 68.99 1.76
C THR A 7 -54.93 69.53 3.16
N PRO A 8 -53.63 69.73 3.56
CA PRO A 8 -52.31 69.63 2.86
C PRO A 8 -51.25 68.76 3.64
N ALA A 9 -49.90 68.78 3.51
CA ALA A 9 -48.90 69.55 2.71
C ALA A 9 -47.53 68.81 2.52
N LEU A 10 -46.80 69.15 1.43
CA LEU A 10 -45.34 69.43 1.19
C LEU A 10 -44.24 68.82 2.12
N THR A 11 -43.12 68.26 1.63
CA THR A 11 -42.15 68.83 0.63
C THR A 11 -41.59 67.86 -0.45
N GLN A 12 -40.81 68.43 -1.40
CA GLN A 12 -40.24 67.84 -2.65
C GLN A 12 -38.99 66.93 -2.38
N THR A 13 -38.44 66.09 -3.29
CA THR A 13 -38.20 66.29 -4.75
C THR A 13 -37.91 64.97 -5.49
N ARG A 14 -38.48 64.78 -6.70
CA ARG A 14 -37.94 63.92 -7.79
C ARG A 14 -38.35 64.55 -9.14
N TRP A 15 -37.47 64.55 -10.14
CA TRP A 15 -37.73 65.06 -11.49
C TRP A 15 -37.22 64.10 -12.58
N LEU A 16 -37.85 64.23 -13.75
CA LEU A 16 -37.68 63.55 -15.04
C LEU A 16 -36.23 63.17 -15.42
N ALA A 17 -35.91 62.07 -16.11
CA ALA A 17 -36.62 61.30 -17.15
C ALA A 17 -36.70 61.95 -18.55
N LEU A 18 -35.62 61.86 -19.33
CA LEU A 18 -35.63 61.66 -20.80
C LEU A 18 -34.21 61.42 -21.36
N LEU A 19 -34.14 60.64 -22.46
CA LEU A 19 -32.97 60.33 -23.34
C LEU A 19 -32.11 59.10 -23.00
N ALA A 20 -31.50 58.56 -24.06
CA ALA A 20 -30.64 57.36 -24.15
C ALA A 20 -31.33 55.98 -23.98
N ALA A 21 -31.83 55.44 -25.10
CA ALA A 21 -31.71 54.01 -25.38
C ALA A 21 -30.37 53.78 -26.12
N PHE A 22 -29.84 52.55 -26.05
CA PHE A 22 -28.47 52.10 -26.39
C PHE A 22 -27.41 52.34 -25.29
N ALA A 23 -26.56 51.32 -25.10
CA ALA A 23 -25.64 51.05 -23.96
C ALA A 23 -26.37 50.71 -22.63
N LEU A 24 -26.12 49.58 -21.95
CA LEU A 24 -25.28 48.42 -22.26
C LEU A 24 -26.09 47.11 -22.18
N LEU A 25 -26.09 46.34 -23.26
CA LEU A 25 -26.04 44.88 -23.16
C LEU A 25 -24.55 44.55 -23.17
N LEU A 26 -23.94 44.45 -21.98
CA LEU A 26 -22.75 43.61 -21.87
C LEU A 26 -23.26 42.17 -22.02
N PRO A 27 -22.62 41.31 -22.83
CA PRO A 27 -22.71 39.90 -22.53
C PRO A 27 -22.21 39.75 -21.08
N VAL A 28 -22.94 38.99 -20.27
CA VAL A 28 -22.24 38.20 -19.27
C VAL A 28 -21.39 37.29 -20.12
N LEU A 29 -20.09 37.63 -20.24
CA LEU A 29 -19.13 36.65 -20.70
C LEU A 29 -19.34 35.44 -19.79
N PRO A 30 -19.34 34.19 -20.31
CA PRO A 30 -19.07 33.10 -19.40
C PRO A 30 -17.79 33.50 -18.64
N THR A 31 -17.78 33.27 -17.32
CA THR A 31 -16.50 33.08 -16.64
C THR A 31 -15.69 32.12 -17.50
N ALA A 32 -14.38 32.33 -17.62
CA ALA A 32 -13.56 31.27 -18.19
C ALA A 32 -13.94 29.95 -17.49
N PRO A 33 -13.93 28.80 -18.19
CA PRO A 33 -13.88 27.55 -17.46
C PRO A 33 -12.75 27.68 -16.42
N ALA A 34 -12.92 27.09 -15.25
CA ALA A 34 -11.77 26.84 -14.39
C ALA A 34 -10.71 26.10 -15.21
N ALA A 35 -9.44 26.23 -14.82
CA ALA A 35 -8.36 25.42 -15.39
C ALA A 35 -8.80 23.94 -15.45
N ALA A 36 -8.32 23.21 -16.45
CA ALA A 36 -8.68 21.81 -16.58
C ALA A 36 -7.96 21.01 -15.48
N GLU A 37 -8.60 20.92 -14.30
CA GLU A 37 -8.23 20.01 -13.22
C GLU A 37 -7.96 18.63 -13.82
N VAL A 38 -6.78 18.07 -13.57
CA VAL A 38 -6.42 16.72 -14.01
C VAL A 38 -7.34 15.75 -13.29
N THR A 39 -8.25 15.13 -14.01
CA THR A 39 -9.28 14.29 -13.38
C THR A 39 -8.78 12.88 -13.08
N ASP A 40 -9.35 12.25 -12.05
CA ASP A 40 -9.19 10.81 -11.77
C ASP A 40 -9.44 9.93 -13.00
N GLU A 41 -10.30 10.35 -13.94
CA GLU A 41 -10.59 9.62 -15.17
C GLU A 41 -9.41 9.68 -16.18
N GLN A 42 -8.63 10.76 -16.18
CA GLN A 42 -7.43 10.91 -17.01
C GLN A 42 -6.22 10.18 -16.41
N LEU A 43 -6.02 10.29 -15.09
CA LEU A 43 -4.95 9.55 -14.40
C LEU A 43 -5.21 8.04 -14.35
N ALA A 44 -6.46 7.61 -14.57
CA ALA A 44 -6.84 6.21 -14.68
C ALA A 44 -6.50 5.55 -16.01
N GLU A 45 -6.35 6.30 -17.10
CA GLU A 45 -6.29 5.71 -18.42
C GLU A 45 -5.03 4.83 -18.56
N GLY A 46 -5.25 3.52 -18.71
CA GLY A 46 -4.19 2.50 -18.82
C GLY A 46 -3.90 1.64 -17.56
N GLY A 47 -4.61 1.82 -16.44
CA GLY A 47 -4.38 1.02 -15.22
C GLY A 47 -5.65 0.63 -14.44
N VAL A 48 -5.49 -0.29 -13.50
CA VAL A 48 -6.53 -0.78 -12.56
C VAL A 48 -6.12 -0.47 -11.11
N LEU A 49 -7.03 -0.69 -10.14
CA LEU A 49 -6.76 -0.53 -8.70
C LEU A 49 -6.11 0.83 -8.37
N ARG A 50 -6.77 1.89 -8.83
CA ARG A 50 -6.28 3.28 -8.86
C ARG A 50 -6.71 4.11 -7.64
N ASP A 51 -5.85 5.02 -7.21
CA ASP A 51 -6.11 6.08 -6.23
C ASP A 51 -5.47 7.40 -6.68
N SER A 52 -6.08 8.53 -6.33
CA SER A 52 -5.58 9.88 -6.61
C SER A 52 -6.07 10.90 -5.58
N GLN A 53 -5.22 11.87 -5.26
CA GLN A 53 -5.48 12.87 -4.22
C GLN A 53 -4.97 14.26 -4.63
N ASP A 54 -5.83 15.27 -4.55
CA ASP A 54 -5.54 16.65 -4.95
C ASP A 54 -5.24 17.57 -3.76
N TYR A 55 -4.23 18.42 -3.94
CA TYR A 55 -3.77 19.40 -2.96
C TYR A 55 -3.54 20.76 -3.63
N ARG A 56 -4.20 21.81 -3.12
CA ARG A 56 -3.90 23.19 -3.54
C ARG A 56 -2.51 23.60 -3.07
N VAL A 57 -1.71 24.25 -3.90
CA VAL A 57 -0.36 24.76 -3.55
C VAL A 57 -0.36 26.29 -3.52
N ALA A 58 -0.83 26.93 -4.59
CA ALA A 58 -0.99 28.39 -4.70
C ALA A 58 -2.12 28.72 -5.68
N PRO A 59 -2.57 29.98 -5.82
CA PRO A 59 -3.51 30.35 -6.88
C PRO A 59 -2.94 29.98 -8.26
N GLY A 60 -3.69 29.16 -9.01
CA GLY A 60 -3.29 28.63 -10.31
C GLY A 60 -2.26 27.49 -10.25
N LEU A 61 -1.96 26.92 -9.08
CA LEU A 61 -1.03 25.80 -8.93
C LEU A 61 -1.60 24.75 -7.97
N ASP A 62 -1.89 23.58 -8.52
CA ASP A 62 -2.40 22.42 -7.80
C ASP A 62 -1.46 21.23 -7.97
N LEU A 63 -1.46 20.32 -6.98
CA LEU A 63 -0.65 19.12 -6.90
C LEU A 63 -1.58 17.89 -6.80
N THR A 64 -1.47 16.96 -7.73
CA THR A 64 -2.19 15.67 -7.69
C THR A 64 -1.19 14.54 -7.48
N THR A 65 -1.36 13.74 -6.44
CA THR A 65 -0.66 12.45 -6.26
C THR A 65 -1.51 11.33 -6.85
N PHE A 66 -0.90 10.29 -7.40
CA PHE A 66 -1.63 9.13 -7.93
C PHE A 66 -0.89 7.81 -7.75
N SER A 67 -1.67 6.73 -7.69
CA SER A 67 -1.19 5.37 -7.81
C SER A 67 -2.10 4.53 -8.70
N ARG A 68 -1.51 3.63 -9.51
CA ARG A 68 -2.25 2.66 -10.33
C ARG A 68 -1.42 1.41 -10.58
N LEU A 69 -2.10 0.29 -10.80
CA LEU A 69 -1.48 -0.98 -11.19
C LEU A 69 -1.52 -1.13 -12.72
N GLU A 70 -0.34 -1.32 -13.32
CA GLU A 70 -0.14 -1.49 -14.77
C GLU A 70 0.50 -2.85 -15.10
N GLU A 71 0.58 -3.19 -16.40
CA GLU A 71 1.46 -4.28 -16.84
C GLU A 71 2.90 -3.99 -16.39
N GLY A 72 3.49 -4.93 -15.64
CA GLY A 72 4.81 -4.77 -15.04
C GLY A 72 4.82 -4.23 -13.61
N GLY A 73 3.66 -3.86 -13.03
CA GLY A 73 3.51 -3.56 -11.60
C GLY A 73 3.05 -2.13 -11.31
N TRP A 74 3.05 -1.77 -10.02
CA TRP A 74 2.60 -0.46 -9.55
C TRP A 74 3.40 0.70 -10.15
N LYS A 75 2.67 1.79 -10.38
CA LYS A 75 3.19 3.13 -10.71
C LYS A 75 2.71 4.11 -9.63
N GLU A 76 3.61 4.99 -9.23
CA GLU A 76 3.33 6.11 -8.32
C GLU A 76 3.95 7.38 -8.89
N GLY A 77 3.24 8.50 -8.77
CA GLY A 77 3.73 9.79 -9.21
C GLY A 77 2.91 10.96 -8.69
N SER A 78 3.45 12.14 -8.95
CA SER A 78 2.92 13.41 -8.49
C SER A 78 3.03 14.45 -9.61
N VAL A 79 1.94 15.20 -9.82
CA VAL A 79 1.79 16.15 -10.93
C VAL A 79 1.48 17.54 -10.39
N LEU A 80 2.31 18.53 -10.73
CA LEU A 80 1.93 19.94 -10.58
C LEU A 80 1.22 20.40 -11.85
N THR A 81 -0.01 20.90 -11.71
CA THR A 81 -0.77 21.53 -12.79
C THR A 81 -0.76 23.05 -12.57
N ALA A 82 -0.23 23.81 -13.53
CA ALA A 82 0.00 25.25 -13.38
C ALA A 82 -0.70 26.07 -14.47
N ASP A 83 -1.65 26.92 -14.09
CA ASP A 83 -2.31 27.93 -14.95
C ASP A 83 -1.47 29.21 -15.00
N LEU A 84 -0.71 29.36 -16.09
CA LEU A 84 0.12 30.53 -16.41
C LEU A 84 -0.69 31.79 -16.73
N THR A 85 -2.03 31.72 -16.76
CA THR A 85 -2.90 32.91 -16.85
C THR A 85 -3.20 33.53 -15.49
N GLU A 86 -2.90 32.84 -14.37
CA GLU A 86 -2.95 33.46 -13.05
C GLU A 86 -1.79 34.43 -12.87
N SER A 87 -2.14 35.71 -12.79
CA SER A 87 -1.26 36.86 -12.62
C SER A 87 -0.35 36.85 -11.39
N THR A 88 -0.67 36.06 -10.34
CA THR A 88 0.19 35.90 -9.16
C THR A 88 1.11 34.68 -9.22
N LEU A 89 0.95 33.79 -10.19
CA LEU A 89 1.82 32.63 -10.37
C LEU A 89 2.93 32.96 -11.36
N SER A 90 4.14 32.48 -11.08
CA SER A 90 5.24 32.54 -12.03
C SER A 90 6.19 31.36 -11.82
N VAL A 91 6.96 31.05 -12.86
CA VAL A 91 7.94 29.96 -12.86
C VAL A 91 9.29 30.51 -13.32
N ASP A 92 10.39 29.96 -12.82
CA ASP A 92 11.75 30.30 -13.24
C ASP A 92 12.68 29.06 -13.18
N VAL A 93 13.87 29.18 -13.74
CA VAL A 93 14.95 28.21 -13.57
C VAL A 93 15.92 28.72 -12.51
N THR A 94 16.20 27.93 -11.48
CA THR A 94 16.98 28.36 -10.32
C THR A 94 18.13 27.38 -10.07
N ASP A 95 19.29 27.91 -9.67
CA ASP A 95 20.45 27.17 -9.15
C ASP A 95 20.82 27.70 -7.75
N ASP A 96 21.79 27.07 -7.07
CA ASP A 96 22.21 27.47 -5.71
C ASP A 96 23.08 28.75 -5.67
N GLY A 97 23.20 29.44 -6.81
CA GLY A 97 24.02 30.64 -7.03
C GLY A 97 25.11 30.41 -8.07
N THR A 98 25.55 29.15 -8.26
CA THR A 98 26.60 28.78 -9.21
C THR A 98 26.20 27.65 -10.14
N VAL A 99 26.73 27.68 -11.36
CA VAL A 99 26.48 26.68 -12.41
C VAL A 99 27.18 25.36 -12.09
N THR A 100 28.37 25.38 -11.46
CA THR A 100 29.07 24.17 -10.97
C THR A 100 28.74 23.86 -9.50
N GLY A 101 27.59 24.34 -9.02
CA GLY A 101 27.05 24.00 -7.71
C GLY A 101 26.01 22.90 -7.82
N ARG A 102 25.74 22.20 -6.72
CA ARG A 102 24.53 21.39 -6.56
C ARG A 102 24.13 21.36 -5.10
N SER A 103 22.84 21.39 -4.86
CA SER A 103 22.25 21.42 -3.53
C SER A 103 20.98 20.55 -3.48
N PRO A 104 20.51 20.14 -2.29
CA PRO A 104 19.18 19.52 -2.13
C PRO A 104 18.08 20.38 -2.77
N LEU A 105 17.01 19.75 -3.28
CA LEU A 105 15.96 20.47 -4.03
C LEU A 105 15.34 21.64 -3.24
N SER A 106 15.09 21.48 -1.94
CA SER A 106 14.60 22.59 -1.07
C SER A 106 15.57 23.76 -1.00
N ASP A 107 16.88 23.51 -0.95
CA ASP A 107 17.88 24.58 -0.88
C ASP A 107 17.95 25.35 -2.21
N VAL A 108 17.79 24.67 -3.35
CA VAL A 108 17.67 25.30 -4.69
C VAL A 108 16.34 26.06 -4.83
N MET A 109 15.24 25.50 -4.33
CA MET A 109 13.90 26.13 -4.33
C MET A 109 13.91 27.48 -3.60
N HIS A 110 14.62 27.57 -2.47
CA HIS A 110 14.73 28.79 -1.66
C HIS A 110 15.96 29.67 -1.98
N ALA A 111 16.68 29.39 -3.07
CA ALA A 111 17.80 30.21 -3.50
C ALA A 111 17.38 31.56 -4.13
N GLY A 112 18.31 32.52 -4.14
CA GLY A 112 18.14 33.84 -4.73
C GLY A 112 17.20 34.80 -3.98
N GLU A 113 16.95 35.99 -4.54
CA GLU A 113 16.11 37.03 -3.89
C GLU A 113 14.61 36.68 -3.82
N ARG A 114 14.19 35.63 -4.52
CA ARG A 114 12.78 35.19 -4.64
C ARG A 114 12.45 33.99 -3.75
N GLY A 115 13.43 33.38 -3.08
CA GLY A 115 13.26 32.14 -2.32
C GLY A 115 12.13 32.17 -1.27
N ASP A 116 11.92 33.30 -0.59
CA ASP A 116 10.82 33.51 0.36
C ASP A 116 9.40 33.40 -0.28
N ARG A 117 9.30 33.40 -1.61
CA ARG A 117 8.03 33.29 -2.37
C ARG A 117 7.87 31.96 -3.10
N ALA A 118 8.85 31.06 -2.99
CA ALA A 118 8.79 29.76 -3.63
C ALA A 118 7.70 28.90 -2.97
N VAL A 119 6.88 28.23 -3.78
CA VAL A 119 5.76 27.38 -3.32
C VAL A 119 5.90 25.93 -3.76
N ALA A 120 6.60 25.68 -4.87
CA ALA A 120 6.99 24.34 -5.30
C ALA A 120 8.25 24.37 -6.19
N ALA A 121 8.91 23.23 -6.31
CA ALA A 121 10.01 23.02 -7.24
C ALA A 121 10.10 21.56 -7.71
N VAL A 122 10.66 21.35 -8.91
CA VAL A 122 11.13 20.03 -9.37
C VAL A 122 12.54 20.12 -9.89
N ASN A 123 13.26 19.00 -9.94
CA ASN A 123 14.59 18.94 -10.53
C ASN A 123 14.61 19.35 -12.02
N GLY A 124 15.73 19.92 -12.45
CA GLY A 124 15.90 20.48 -13.79
C GLY A 124 16.58 19.54 -14.81
N THR A 125 17.58 20.09 -15.50
CA THR A 125 18.27 19.41 -16.62
C THR A 125 19.34 18.43 -16.13
N PHE A 126 19.73 17.53 -17.03
CA PHE A 126 20.84 16.59 -16.87
C PHE A 126 22.15 17.35 -16.63
N PHE A 127 23.06 16.75 -15.88
CA PHE A 127 24.27 17.41 -15.39
C PHE A 127 25.50 16.49 -15.27
N ASP A 128 26.66 17.11 -15.13
CA ASP A 128 28.00 16.50 -15.10
C ASP A 128 28.34 15.88 -13.71
N ILE A 129 27.44 15.03 -13.21
CA ILE A 129 27.36 14.47 -11.85
C ILE A 129 28.65 13.82 -11.29
N ASN A 130 29.61 13.47 -12.15
CA ASN A 130 30.86 12.82 -11.76
C ASN A 130 32.06 13.78 -11.70
N HIS A 131 31.94 15.01 -12.22
CA HIS A 131 33.05 15.95 -12.33
C HIS A 131 32.69 17.35 -11.85
N SER A 132 32.05 18.20 -12.67
CA SER A 132 31.78 19.62 -12.36
C SER A 132 30.41 19.90 -11.78
N ASP A 133 29.53 18.90 -11.71
CA ASP A 133 28.12 19.03 -11.35
C ASP A 133 27.29 19.98 -12.25
N ALA A 134 27.91 20.64 -13.22
CA ALA A 134 27.25 21.62 -14.05
C ALA A 134 26.21 21.02 -15.02
N PRO A 135 25.13 21.75 -15.33
CA PRO A 135 24.18 21.41 -16.37
C PRO A 135 24.85 21.05 -17.70
N LEU A 136 24.37 20.01 -18.36
CA LEU A 136 24.86 19.54 -19.67
C LEU A 136 24.05 20.08 -20.86
N ARG A 137 22.92 20.77 -20.61
CA ARG A 137 22.06 21.36 -21.65
C ARG A 137 21.55 22.73 -21.24
N THR A 138 21.21 23.55 -22.24
CA THR A 138 20.85 24.96 -22.07
C THR A 138 19.82 25.19 -20.97
N SER A 139 20.18 26.02 -20.00
CA SER A 139 19.32 26.46 -18.90
C SER A 139 19.41 27.98 -18.75
N MET A 140 18.26 28.64 -18.84
CA MET A 140 18.09 30.08 -18.83
C MET A 140 17.01 30.45 -17.82
N SER A 141 17.35 31.36 -16.90
CA SER A 141 16.43 31.99 -15.96
C SER A 141 16.00 33.35 -16.49
N SER A 142 15.08 34.01 -15.79
CA SER A 142 14.68 35.39 -16.08
C SER A 142 15.82 36.43 -15.95
N ASP A 143 16.92 36.07 -15.29
CA ASP A 143 18.16 36.88 -15.22
C ASP A 143 19.11 36.65 -16.42
N GLY A 144 18.84 35.63 -17.26
CA GLY A 144 19.59 35.32 -18.47
C GLY A 144 20.07 33.87 -18.56
N VAL A 145 20.92 33.58 -19.55
CA VAL A 145 21.47 32.23 -19.76
C VAL A 145 22.43 31.88 -18.63
N ARG A 146 22.08 30.85 -17.85
CA ARG A 146 22.93 30.31 -16.77
C ARG A 146 23.96 29.34 -17.35
N MET A 147 23.52 28.40 -18.19
CA MET A 147 24.38 27.50 -18.96
C MET A 147 23.87 27.43 -20.39
N GLY A 148 24.74 27.53 -21.39
CA GLY A 148 24.38 27.51 -22.81
C GLY A 148 25.32 26.68 -23.66
N THR A 149 24.76 25.95 -24.63
CA THR A 149 25.48 25.17 -25.64
C THR A 149 24.95 25.49 -27.04
N SER A 150 25.82 25.46 -28.06
CA SER A 150 25.45 25.59 -29.47
C SER A 150 24.57 24.45 -30.00
N GLN A 151 24.50 23.31 -29.29
CA GLN A 151 23.60 22.22 -29.64
C GLN A 151 22.15 22.52 -29.21
N ALA A 152 21.27 22.72 -30.20
CA ALA A 152 19.84 22.89 -29.95
C ALA A 152 19.19 21.57 -29.49
N MET A 153 18.57 21.59 -28.31
CA MET A 153 17.93 20.43 -27.67
C MET A 153 16.46 20.73 -27.33
N PRO A 154 15.56 19.72 -27.32
CA PRO A 154 14.17 19.93 -26.88
C PRO A 154 14.12 20.53 -25.47
N ALA A 155 13.36 21.60 -25.29
CA ALA A 155 13.30 22.37 -24.06
C ALA A 155 11.88 22.82 -23.77
N LEU A 156 11.55 22.95 -22.48
CA LEU A 156 10.48 23.84 -22.05
C LEU A 156 11.00 25.28 -22.21
N THR A 157 10.19 26.14 -22.82
CA THR A 157 10.45 27.59 -22.89
C THR A 157 9.22 28.38 -22.47
N LEU A 158 9.42 29.57 -21.92
CA LEU A 158 8.36 30.55 -21.66
C LEU A 158 8.67 31.85 -22.41
N ALA A 159 7.66 32.45 -23.05
CA ALA A 159 7.74 33.78 -23.66
C ALA A 159 6.40 34.51 -23.51
N ASP A 160 6.40 35.76 -23.04
CA ASP A 160 5.18 36.58 -22.84
C ASP A 160 4.10 35.85 -21.99
N GLY A 161 4.52 35.02 -21.02
CA GLY A 161 3.63 34.22 -20.17
C GLY A 161 2.99 33.02 -20.88
N LYS A 162 3.54 32.56 -22.00
CA LYS A 162 3.12 31.35 -22.70
C LYS A 162 4.23 30.31 -22.78
N ALA A 163 3.88 29.06 -22.47
CA ALA A 163 4.80 27.95 -22.57
C ALA A 163 4.80 27.30 -23.96
N ALA A 164 5.95 26.75 -24.34
CA ALA A 164 6.11 25.90 -25.52
C ALA A 164 7.17 24.81 -25.25
N ILE A 165 7.04 23.69 -25.97
CA ILE A 165 8.14 22.75 -26.14
C ILE A 165 8.76 23.00 -27.51
N GLN A 166 10.03 23.38 -27.55
CA GLN A 166 10.76 23.68 -28.79
C GLN A 166 12.25 23.41 -28.61
N ALA A 167 13.01 23.40 -29.71
CA ALA A 167 14.47 23.30 -29.63
C ALA A 167 15.07 24.62 -29.10
N LEU A 168 16.04 24.52 -28.19
CA LEU A 168 16.75 25.64 -27.59
C LEU A 168 18.26 25.37 -27.55
N SER A 169 19.05 26.29 -28.08
CA SER A 169 20.50 26.43 -27.88
C SER A 169 20.81 27.80 -27.27
N ALA A 170 22.03 27.97 -26.77
CA ALA A 170 22.56 29.29 -26.44
C ALA A 170 24.06 29.36 -26.79
N SER A 171 24.36 30.19 -27.79
CA SER A 171 25.67 30.35 -28.44
C SER A 171 25.79 31.78 -28.97
N GLY A 172 26.91 32.14 -29.59
CA GLY A 172 27.15 33.53 -29.94
C GLY A 172 28.21 33.81 -31.00
N GLU A 173 28.52 35.09 -31.16
CA GLU A 173 29.60 35.60 -31.99
C GLU A 173 30.50 36.58 -31.20
N LEU A 174 31.81 36.44 -31.39
CA LEU A 174 32.84 37.39 -30.97
C LEU A 174 33.28 38.21 -32.18
N THR A 175 33.10 39.53 -32.13
CA THR A 175 33.61 40.47 -33.13
C THR A 175 34.80 41.25 -32.58
N THR A 176 35.97 41.12 -33.21
CA THR A 176 37.19 41.86 -32.86
C THR A 176 37.26 43.23 -33.55
N ALA A 177 38.08 44.15 -33.02
CA ALA A 177 38.22 45.53 -33.53
C ALA A 177 38.64 45.66 -35.01
N ASP A 178 39.20 44.62 -35.63
CA ASP A 178 39.52 44.57 -37.07
C ASP A 178 38.34 44.11 -37.95
N GLY A 179 37.24 43.68 -37.32
CA GLY A 179 36.01 43.18 -37.95
C GLY A 179 36.03 41.70 -38.29
N ALA A 180 36.93 40.89 -37.71
CA ALA A 180 36.81 39.44 -37.76
C ALA A 180 35.72 38.97 -36.78
N VAL A 181 34.96 37.97 -37.21
CA VAL A 181 33.86 37.35 -36.44
C VAL A 181 34.23 35.90 -36.18
N ARG A 182 34.06 35.43 -34.95
CA ARG A 182 34.29 34.04 -34.50
C ARG A 182 33.04 33.50 -33.82
N GLU A 183 32.72 32.24 -34.03
CA GLU A 183 31.63 31.56 -33.33
C GLU A 183 32.02 31.28 -31.86
N LEU A 184 31.06 31.43 -30.94
CA LEU A 184 31.16 31.13 -29.52
C LEU A 184 30.23 29.95 -29.21
N GLU A 185 30.81 28.87 -28.71
CA GLU A 185 30.17 27.54 -28.63
C GLU A 185 29.30 27.32 -27.37
N GLY A 186 29.23 28.33 -26.51
CA GLY A 186 28.42 28.29 -25.30
C GLY A 186 28.86 29.26 -24.22
N ILE A 187 28.06 29.32 -23.16
CA ILE A 187 28.31 30.09 -21.95
C ILE A 187 28.27 29.17 -20.73
N ASN A 188 29.29 29.24 -19.87
CA ASN A 188 29.46 28.38 -18.68
C ASN A 188 29.37 26.87 -19.01
N ASN A 189 29.73 26.45 -20.22
CA ASN A 189 29.54 25.08 -20.73
C ASN A 189 30.62 24.12 -20.18
N PRO A 190 30.28 23.03 -19.48
CA PRO A 190 31.26 22.07 -18.94
C PRO A 190 31.93 21.16 -19.99
N SER A 191 31.58 21.28 -21.27
CA SER A 191 32.16 20.48 -22.35
C SER A 191 32.19 21.25 -23.68
N LEU A 192 33.27 21.99 -23.94
CA LEU A 192 33.46 22.69 -25.22
C LEU A 192 33.84 21.72 -26.35
N PRO A 193 33.28 21.90 -27.56
CA PRO A 193 33.66 21.11 -28.74
C PRO A 193 35.11 21.36 -29.14
N GLU A 194 35.70 20.41 -29.88
CA GLU A 194 37.02 20.56 -30.50
C GLU A 194 37.11 21.86 -31.32
N ASP A 195 38.27 22.52 -31.30
CA ASP A 195 38.53 23.84 -31.92
C ASP A 195 37.69 25.03 -31.39
N GLY A 196 36.82 24.82 -30.40
CA GLY A 196 35.84 25.81 -29.92
C GLY A 196 36.37 26.92 -28.99
N ILE A 197 35.55 27.96 -28.82
CA ILE A 197 35.72 29.04 -27.82
C ILE A 197 34.45 29.15 -26.98
N GLY A 198 34.57 29.10 -25.66
CA GLY A 198 33.48 29.30 -24.70
C GLY A 198 33.60 30.61 -23.92
N VAL A 199 32.46 31.11 -23.43
CA VAL A 199 32.37 32.26 -22.53
C VAL A 199 32.13 31.78 -21.10
N TYR A 200 32.87 32.30 -20.12
CA TYR A 200 32.69 31.98 -18.70
C TYR A 200 32.47 33.25 -17.90
N THR A 201 31.49 33.21 -17.01
CA THR A 201 31.05 34.34 -16.17
C THR A 201 31.20 33.98 -14.70
N ALA A 202 31.06 34.95 -13.79
CA ALA A 202 31.11 34.68 -12.34
C ALA A 202 30.07 33.63 -11.89
N ALA A 203 29.00 33.41 -12.67
CA ALA A 203 28.03 32.34 -12.44
C ALA A 203 28.63 30.92 -12.57
N TRP A 204 29.77 30.72 -13.26
CA TRP A 204 30.43 29.42 -13.32
C TRP A 204 30.76 28.88 -11.91
N GLY A 205 31.28 29.73 -11.02
CA GLY A 205 31.72 29.36 -9.67
C GLY A 205 33.23 29.07 -9.59
N ASP A 206 33.65 28.45 -8.48
CA ASP A 206 35.07 28.19 -8.16
C ASP A 206 35.64 26.90 -8.80
N TYR A 207 34.87 26.19 -9.64
CA TYR A 207 35.34 24.95 -10.28
C TYR A 207 36.34 25.22 -11.40
N THR A 208 37.25 24.27 -11.63
CA THR A 208 38.33 24.45 -12.62
C THR A 208 37.84 24.55 -14.07
N LEU A 209 38.39 25.50 -14.83
CA LEU A 209 38.16 25.62 -16.27
C LEU A 209 38.91 24.55 -17.10
N ASP A 210 39.68 23.66 -16.46
CA ASP A 210 40.21 22.47 -17.10
C ASP A 210 39.09 21.51 -17.56
N ARG A 211 37.92 21.49 -16.90
CA ARG A 211 36.82 20.55 -17.23
C ARG A 211 36.19 20.80 -18.61
N PRO A 212 35.81 22.05 -18.98
CA PRO A 212 35.36 22.38 -20.33
C PRO A 212 36.28 21.96 -21.48
N VAL A 213 37.59 21.91 -21.24
CA VAL A 213 38.61 21.52 -22.24
C VAL A 213 39.06 20.06 -22.10
N GLY A 214 38.31 19.25 -21.36
CA GLY A 214 38.36 17.79 -21.39
C GLY A 214 38.86 17.10 -20.12
N ALA A 215 39.12 17.80 -19.01
CA ALA A 215 39.55 17.13 -17.78
C ALA A 215 38.46 16.20 -17.20
N PRO A 216 38.84 15.08 -16.55
CA PRO A 216 40.19 14.49 -16.47
C PRO A 216 40.49 13.49 -17.61
N GLU A 217 39.58 13.33 -18.58
CA GLU A 217 39.52 12.15 -19.47
C GLU A 217 40.19 12.38 -20.83
N ALA A 218 40.05 13.57 -21.40
CA ALA A 218 40.41 13.93 -22.77
C ALA A 218 40.90 15.40 -22.89
N MET A 219 41.77 15.82 -21.96
CA MET A 219 42.35 17.17 -21.94
C MET A 219 43.01 17.58 -23.25
N SER A 220 42.72 18.80 -23.70
CA SER A 220 43.47 19.47 -24.76
C SER A 220 44.90 19.84 -24.31
N GLU A 221 45.88 19.74 -25.21
CA GLU A 221 47.26 20.23 -24.97
C GLU A 221 47.43 21.71 -25.40
N GLU A 222 46.41 22.31 -26.04
CA GLU A 222 46.44 23.68 -26.56
C GLU A 222 45.21 24.45 -26.04
N ILE A 223 45.42 25.25 -24.99
CA ILE A 223 44.39 26.01 -24.27
C ILE A 223 44.84 27.48 -24.14
N ALA A 224 43.92 28.44 -24.27
CA ALA A 224 44.20 29.85 -23.98
C ALA A 224 43.00 30.57 -23.36
N LEU A 225 43.29 31.57 -22.53
CA LEU A 225 42.33 32.37 -21.77
C LEU A 225 42.46 33.85 -22.11
N ALA A 226 41.35 34.57 -22.18
CA ALA A 226 41.33 36.04 -22.18
C ALA A 226 40.23 36.58 -21.26
N THR A 227 40.56 37.51 -20.38
CA THR A 227 39.60 38.17 -19.49
C THR A 227 39.14 39.49 -20.10
N ILE A 228 37.82 39.73 -20.11
CA ILE A 228 37.16 40.89 -20.71
C ILE A 228 36.31 41.58 -19.65
N VAL A 229 36.48 42.89 -19.53
CA VAL A 229 35.69 43.77 -18.65
C VAL A 229 35.26 44.99 -19.46
N ASP A 230 33.98 45.36 -19.39
CA ASP A 230 33.39 46.47 -20.18
C ASP A 230 33.72 46.39 -21.70
N GLY A 231 33.72 45.18 -22.28
CA GLY A 231 34.05 44.95 -23.70
C GLY A 231 35.52 45.19 -24.06
N THR A 232 36.42 45.31 -23.08
CA THR A 232 37.87 45.50 -23.28
C THR A 232 38.65 44.31 -22.72
N VAL A 233 39.61 43.79 -23.48
CA VAL A 233 40.50 42.71 -23.04
C VAL A 233 41.47 43.23 -21.97
N THR A 234 41.44 42.66 -20.77
CA THR A 234 42.27 43.07 -19.62
C THR A 234 43.44 42.14 -19.33
N GLU A 235 43.32 40.85 -19.66
CA GLU A 235 44.35 39.83 -19.50
C GLU A 235 44.23 38.78 -20.61
N VAL A 236 45.35 38.20 -21.06
CA VAL A 236 45.41 37.14 -22.08
C VAL A 236 46.58 36.21 -21.74
N THR A 237 46.41 34.89 -21.88
CA THR A 237 47.49 33.90 -21.73
C THR A 237 48.13 33.55 -23.08
N GLU A 238 49.40 33.12 -23.06
CA GLU A 238 49.93 32.32 -24.18
C GLU A 238 49.22 30.94 -24.20
N VAL A 239 49.35 30.20 -25.30
CA VAL A 239 48.83 28.83 -25.39
C VAL A 239 49.55 27.93 -24.37
N GLN A 240 48.77 27.21 -23.55
CA GLN A 240 49.19 26.43 -22.39
C GLN A 240 48.42 25.09 -22.30
N ASP A 241 48.84 24.21 -21.38
CA ASP A 241 48.35 22.82 -21.23
C ASP A 241 47.35 22.62 -20.07
N SER A 242 46.82 23.71 -19.53
CA SER A 242 45.76 23.78 -18.50
C SER A 242 45.15 25.18 -18.50
N ALA A 243 43.83 25.30 -18.33
CA ALA A 243 43.16 26.55 -18.00
C ALA A 243 43.27 26.87 -16.49
N GLY A 244 43.18 25.84 -15.64
CA GLY A 244 43.20 25.97 -14.20
C GLY A 244 42.01 26.78 -13.65
N ASP A 245 42.27 27.58 -12.62
CA ASP A 245 41.23 28.24 -11.81
C ASP A 245 41.40 29.78 -11.90
N PRO A 246 41.09 30.42 -13.05
CA PRO A 246 41.24 31.87 -13.22
C PRO A 246 40.16 32.66 -12.47
N GLU A 247 40.51 33.86 -11.99
CA GLU A 247 39.55 34.79 -11.39
C GLU A 247 38.62 35.37 -12.48
N ILE A 248 37.36 34.96 -12.49
CA ILE A 248 36.33 35.51 -13.38
C ILE A 248 35.70 36.74 -12.70
N PRO A 249 35.81 37.96 -13.27
CA PRO A 249 35.28 39.17 -12.62
C PRO A 249 33.74 39.18 -12.55
N GLU A 250 33.17 39.71 -11.46
CA GLU A 250 31.69 39.88 -11.31
C GLU A 250 31.08 40.70 -12.45
N ASP A 251 31.73 41.80 -12.85
CA ASP A 251 31.33 42.68 -13.97
C ASP A 251 32.01 42.29 -15.30
N GLY A 252 32.40 41.02 -15.48
CA GLY A 252 33.22 40.59 -16.62
C GLY A 252 33.02 39.13 -17.03
N GLN A 253 33.85 38.69 -17.97
CA GLN A 253 33.81 37.35 -18.56
C GLN A 253 35.20 36.89 -19.00
N VAL A 254 35.39 35.57 -19.08
CA VAL A 254 36.60 34.91 -19.57
C VAL A 254 36.26 34.14 -20.84
N LEU A 255 36.96 34.42 -21.93
CA LEU A 255 36.99 33.54 -23.10
C LEU A 255 37.98 32.41 -22.84
N LEU A 256 37.55 31.18 -23.09
CA LEU A 256 38.37 29.97 -23.02
C LEU A 256 38.34 29.29 -24.39
N GLY A 257 39.49 29.24 -25.05
CA GLY A 257 39.66 28.54 -26.32
C GLY A 257 40.45 27.25 -26.16
N ARG A 258 40.13 26.23 -26.98
CA ARG A 258 40.92 25.00 -27.16
C ARG A 258 41.31 24.77 -28.62
N GLU A 259 42.43 24.09 -28.86
CA GLU A 259 42.99 23.81 -30.20
C GLU A 259 43.05 25.08 -31.09
N ASP A 260 42.44 25.08 -32.29
CA ASP A 260 42.44 26.28 -33.16
C ASP A 260 41.81 27.50 -32.44
N GLY A 261 40.80 27.29 -31.58
CA GLY A 261 40.17 28.31 -30.73
C GLY A 261 41.13 28.90 -29.69
N ALA A 262 42.04 28.10 -29.11
CA ALA A 262 43.10 28.61 -28.23
C ALA A 262 44.04 29.55 -28.98
N GLY A 263 44.38 29.21 -30.23
CA GLY A 263 45.16 30.08 -31.11
C GLY A 263 44.47 31.43 -31.37
N MET A 264 43.14 31.43 -31.51
CA MET A 264 42.36 32.66 -31.71
C MET A 264 42.31 33.55 -30.46
N VAL A 265 42.17 32.95 -29.27
CA VAL A 265 42.13 33.69 -27.99
C VAL A 265 43.51 34.27 -27.66
N ALA A 266 44.59 33.51 -27.90
CA ALA A 266 45.97 33.97 -27.67
C ALA A 266 46.46 35.06 -28.65
N ASP A 267 45.76 35.29 -29.77
CA ASP A 267 46.05 36.37 -30.73
C ASP A 267 45.48 37.74 -30.29
N LEU A 268 44.69 37.82 -29.21
CA LEU A 268 44.16 39.06 -28.63
C LEU A 268 45.24 39.85 -27.85
N GLU A 269 45.22 41.18 -27.93
CA GLU A 269 46.10 42.05 -27.13
C GLU A 269 45.35 42.77 -25.99
N VAL A 270 46.01 42.93 -24.83
CA VAL A 270 45.44 43.70 -23.70
C VAL A 270 45.18 45.15 -24.11
N GLY A 271 43.91 45.56 -24.04
CA GLY A 271 43.41 46.84 -24.50
C GLY A 271 42.64 46.80 -25.83
N ASP A 272 42.49 45.63 -26.45
CA ASP A 272 41.59 45.45 -27.60
C ASP A 272 40.12 45.61 -27.17
N GLU A 273 39.34 46.30 -28.01
CA GLU A 273 37.88 46.37 -27.92
C GLU A 273 37.28 45.15 -28.64
N VAL A 274 36.40 44.42 -27.95
CA VAL A 274 35.68 43.25 -28.48
C VAL A 274 34.19 43.37 -28.22
N ASP A 275 33.39 42.93 -29.18
CA ASP A 275 31.94 42.82 -29.07
C ASP A 275 31.58 41.34 -28.92
N ILE A 276 30.84 40.98 -27.87
CA ILE A 276 30.45 39.60 -27.56
C ILE A 276 28.93 39.57 -27.50
N GLU A 277 28.31 38.96 -28.52
CA GLU A 277 26.87 38.70 -28.57
C GLU A 277 26.65 37.21 -28.29
N ILE A 278 26.18 36.84 -27.10
CA ILE A 278 25.85 35.46 -26.73
C ILE A 278 24.48 35.41 -26.03
N GLY A 279 23.66 34.43 -26.39
CA GLY A 279 22.29 34.31 -25.89
C GLY A 279 21.55 33.12 -26.49
N PRO A 280 20.26 32.95 -26.17
CA PRO A 280 19.43 31.89 -26.74
C PRO A 280 19.20 32.10 -28.25
N ASP A 281 18.99 31.02 -29.01
CA ASP A 281 18.56 31.10 -30.42
C ASP A 281 17.07 31.47 -30.58
N GLN A 282 16.31 31.43 -29.48
CA GLN A 282 14.89 31.76 -29.39
C GLN A 282 14.67 33.02 -28.51
N ASP A 283 13.68 33.84 -28.86
CA ASP A 283 13.26 35.01 -28.09
C ASP A 283 12.34 34.55 -26.94
N VAL A 284 12.93 34.24 -25.78
CA VAL A 284 12.28 33.60 -24.62
C VAL A 284 12.71 34.26 -23.31
N ASP A 285 11.83 34.26 -22.32
CA ASP A 285 12.08 34.80 -20.97
C ASP A 285 12.81 33.78 -20.07
N LEU A 286 12.55 32.48 -20.26
CA LEU A 286 13.24 31.38 -19.60
C LEU A 286 13.24 30.12 -20.48
N GLY A 287 14.13 29.17 -20.17
CA GLY A 287 14.12 27.88 -20.84
C GLY A 287 14.97 26.81 -20.15
N ILE A 288 14.50 25.56 -20.18
CA ILE A 288 15.21 24.41 -19.61
C ILE A 288 15.18 23.21 -20.57
N ALA A 289 16.36 22.79 -21.02
CA ALA A 289 16.52 21.75 -22.03
C ALA A 289 16.47 20.33 -21.45
N GLY A 290 15.53 19.52 -21.94
CA GLY A 290 15.38 18.10 -21.65
C GLY A 290 16.14 17.20 -22.64
N SER A 291 15.84 15.91 -22.61
CA SER A 291 16.52 14.89 -23.44
C SER A 291 15.82 14.63 -24.77
N HIS A 292 14.50 14.41 -24.70
CA HIS A 292 13.62 14.05 -25.79
C HIS A 292 12.33 14.85 -25.65
N GLN A 293 11.78 15.27 -26.79
CA GLN A 293 10.36 15.61 -26.87
C GLN A 293 9.58 14.29 -26.86
N ILE A 294 8.84 14.03 -25.78
CA ILE A 294 8.13 12.77 -25.53
C ILE A 294 6.67 12.80 -25.99
N LEU A 295 6.18 13.99 -26.40
CA LEU A 295 4.88 14.19 -27.00
C LEU A 295 4.97 15.31 -28.06
N GLU A 296 4.45 15.07 -29.25
CA GLU A 296 4.40 16.03 -30.37
C GLU A 296 2.97 16.07 -30.95
N ASP A 297 2.34 17.25 -30.98
CA ASP A 297 0.97 17.46 -31.47
C ASP A 297 -0.12 16.54 -30.84
N GLY A 298 0.10 16.07 -29.60
CA GLY A 298 -0.76 15.16 -28.85
C GLY A 298 -0.54 13.67 -29.15
N GLU A 299 0.55 13.30 -29.82
CA GLU A 299 0.89 11.92 -30.17
C GLU A 299 2.33 11.60 -29.68
N VAL A 300 2.55 10.38 -29.21
CA VAL A 300 3.88 9.92 -28.76
C VAL A 300 4.78 9.64 -29.97
N PRO A 301 5.93 10.31 -30.14
CA PRO A 301 6.79 10.14 -31.30
C PRO A 301 7.67 8.87 -31.21
N ASP A 302 8.16 8.41 -32.36
CA ASP A 302 9.20 7.36 -32.41
C ASP A 302 10.55 7.93 -31.95
N MET A 303 10.96 7.53 -30.74
CA MET A 303 12.21 7.93 -30.10
C MET A 303 13.35 6.90 -30.29
N GLY A 304 13.11 5.81 -31.02
CA GLY A 304 14.09 4.73 -31.22
C GLY A 304 14.26 3.80 -30.01
N GLU A 305 15.32 2.98 -30.06
CA GLU A 305 15.53 1.83 -29.14
C GLU A 305 16.66 2.06 -28.11
N ASP A 306 17.00 3.30 -27.76
CA ASP A 306 18.02 3.54 -26.72
C ASP A 306 17.53 3.12 -25.33
N SER A 307 18.47 2.74 -24.45
CA SER A 307 18.20 2.38 -23.07
C SER A 307 17.44 3.45 -22.27
N LEU A 308 17.72 4.75 -22.51
CA LEU A 308 17.02 5.85 -21.83
C LEU A 308 15.54 5.93 -22.22
N VAL A 309 15.20 5.52 -23.44
CA VAL A 309 13.83 5.47 -23.99
C VAL A 309 13.09 4.25 -23.47
N THR A 310 13.73 3.08 -23.56
CA THR A 310 13.09 1.75 -23.43
C THR A 310 13.12 1.15 -22.03
N THR A 311 13.85 1.73 -21.08
CA THR A 311 13.95 1.21 -19.70
C THR A 311 13.05 1.98 -18.74
N SER A 312 12.31 1.27 -17.88
CA SER A 312 11.51 1.87 -16.81
C SER A 312 12.40 2.48 -15.72
N HIS A 313 12.21 3.76 -15.42
CA HIS A 313 12.96 4.53 -14.42
C HIS A 313 12.03 5.51 -13.70
N PRO A 314 12.45 6.07 -12.54
CA PRO A 314 11.92 7.33 -12.06
C PRO A 314 12.16 8.43 -13.10
N ARG A 315 11.20 9.34 -13.27
CA ARG A 315 11.21 10.36 -14.35
C ARG A 315 10.76 11.71 -13.82
N THR A 316 11.28 12.77 -14.42
CA THR A 316 10.67 14.10 -14.37
C THR A 316 10.41 14.58 -15.80
N ALA A 317 9.22 15.11 -16.06
CA ALA A 317 8.84 15.63 -17.37
C ALA A 317 7.89 16.82 -17.25
N VAL A 318 7.87 17.66 -18.29
CA VAL A 318 6.93 18.78 -18.41
C VAL A 318 6.14 18.65 -19.70
N GLY A 319 4.82 18.52 -19.56
CA GLY A 319 3.83 18.70 -20.60
C GLY A 319 3.33 20.15 -20.67
N VAL A 320 2.89 20.56 -21.85
CA VAL A 320 2.32 21.89 -22.13
C VAL A 320 1.03 21.72 -22.91
N SER A 321 -0.02 22.38 -22.46
CA SER A 321 -1.31 22.52 -23.16
C SER A 321 -1.19 23.11 -24.57
N ARG A 322 -2.22 22.90 -25.40
CA ARG A 322 -2.21 23.26 -26.84
C ARG A 322 -1.96 24.75 -27.13
N ASP A 323 -2.45 25.64 -26.29
CA ASP A 323 -2.30 27.09 -26.43
C ASP A 323 -1.25 27.68 -25.49
N GLY A 324 -0.57 26.86 -24.68
CA GLY A 324 0.55 27.24 -23.85
C GLY A 324 0.18 28.00 -22.57
N SER A 325 -1.06 27.90 -22.09
CA SER A 325 -1.49 28.50 -20.80
C SER A 325 -1.33 27.58 -19.60
N GLU A 326 -1.35 26.26 -19.78
CA GLU A 326 -1.22 25.27 -18.69
C GLU A 326 0.05 24.43 -18.86
N LEU A 327 0.76 24.19 -17.75
CA LEU A 327 1.84 23.21 -17.61
C LEU A 327 1.38 21.99 -16.81
N PHE A 328 1.90 20.82 -17.16
CA PHE A 328 1.75 19.57 -16.43
C PHE A 328 3.15 19.05 -16.07
N VAL A 329 3.58 19.20 -14.82
CA VAL A 329 4.93 18.78 -14.37
C VAL A 329 4.82 17.49 -13.58
N LEU A 330 5.16 16.37 -14.22
CA LEU A 330 5.09 15.03 -13.65
C LEU A 330 6.45 14.61 -13.08
N VAL A 331 6.48 14.23 -11.80
CA VAL A 331 7.55 13.45 -11.17
C VAL A 331 7.00 12.07 -10.86
N LEU A 332 7.66 11.04 -11.38
CA LEU A 332 7.27 9.64 -11.24
C LEU A 332 8.35 8.87 -10.49
N ASP A 333 7.93 8.08 -9.51
CA ASP A 333 8.82 7.21 -8.75
C ASP A 333 9.18 5.94 -9.51
N GLY A 334 10.24 5.26 -9.08
CA GLY A 334 10.70 4.04 -9.75
C GLY A 334 11.86 3.36 -9.02
N ARG A 335 12.28 2.19 -9.52
CA ARG A 335 13.35 1.35 -8.94
C ARG A 335 13.06 0.87 -7.51
N SER A 336 11.80 0.86 -7.09
CA SER A 336 11.36 0.30 -5.81
C SER A 336 10.31 -0.80 -6.04
N THR A 337 9.90 -1.48 -4.97
CA THR A 337 8.74 -2.38 -5.00
C THR A 337 7.40 -1.61 -4.97
N ALA A 338 7.42 -0.34 -4.56
CA ALA A 338 6.23 0.52 -4.50
C ALA A 338 5.89 1.16 -5.86
N SER A 339 6.92 1.51 -6.64
CA SER A 339 6.78 1.94 -8.05
C SER A 339 7.91 1.38 -8.91
N THR A 340 7.54 0.84 -10.07
CA THR A 340 8.47 0.32 -11.08
C THR A 340 9.03 1.40 -12.00
N GLY A 341 8.38 2.56 -12.07
CA GLY A 341 8.71 3.65 -12.99
C GLY A 341 8.24 3.41 -14.43
N MET A 342 8.58 4.35 -15.32
CA MET A 342 8.12 4.35 -16.72
C MET A 342 9.26 4.54 -17.72
N THR A 343 9.03 4.00 -18.91
CA THR A 343 9.72 4.29 -20.17
C THR A 343 9.31 5.68 -20.69
N LEU A 344 10.03 6.22 -21.67
CA LEU A 344 9.64 7.53 -22.25
C LEU A 344 8.32 7.49 -23.03
N PRO A 345 7.95 6.42 -23.75
CA PRO A 345 6.64 6.33 -24.39
C PRO A 345 5.47 6.32 -23.39
N GLU A 346 5.56 5.55 -22.30
CA GLU A 346 4.55 5.53 -21.22
C GLU A 346 4.40 6.92 -20.58
N LEU A 347 5.52 7.59 -20.31
CA LEU A 347 5.56 8.96 -19.76
C LEU A 347 4.95 9.99 -20.73
N GLY A 348 5.13 9.82 -22.04
CA GLY A 348 4.48 10.63 -23.06
C GLY A 348 2.96 10.40 -23.11
N GLN A 349 2.53 9.13 -23.00
CA GLN A 349 1.11 8.76 -23.01
C GLN A 349 0.36 9.38 -21.84
N ILE A 350 0.81 9.18 -20.59
CA ILE A 350 0.11 9.72 -19.41
C ILE A 350 0.01 11.26 -19.43
N LEU A 351 1.02 11.96 -19.97
CA LEU A 351 0.94 13.42 -20.18
C LEU A 351 -0.08 13.80 -21.26
N SER A 352 -0.25 12.99 -22.31
CA SER A 352 -1.30 13.17 -23.30
C SER A 352 -2.70 12.97 -22.70
N ASP A 353 -2.87 11.95 -21.85
CA ASP A 353 -4.14 11.62 -21.19
C ASP A 353 -4.55 12.75 -20.22
N MET A 354 -3.58 13.33 -19.49
CA MET A 354 -3.75 14.55 -18.69
C MET A 354 -4.09 15.81 -19.51
N GLY A 355 -3.91 15.81 -20.84
CA GLY A 355 -4.27 16.91 -21.74
C GLY A 355 -3.10 17.76 -22.24
N ALA A 356 -1.85 17.35 -22.01
CA ALA A 356 -0.70 17.97 -22.67
C ALA A 356 -0.77 17.74 -24.20
N HIS A 357 -0.26 18.71 -24.95
CA HIS A 357 -0.20 18.66 -26.42
C HIS A 357 1.24 18.53 -26.93
N ASN A 358 2.22 19.00 -26.15
CA ASN A 358 3.64 18.70 -26.36
C ASN A 358 4.30 18.49 -24.99
N ALA A 359 5.32 17.66 -24.91
CA ALA A 359 6.00 17.37 -23.64
C ALA A 359 7.49 17.06 -23.82
N VAL A 360 8.29 17.32 -22.78
CA VAL A 360 9.74 17.08 -22.74
C VAL A 360 10.15 16.33 -21.46
N ASN A 361 11.05 15.35 -21.59
CA ASN A 361 11.65 14.66 -20.45
C ASN A 361 12.85 15.44 -19.89
N LEU A 362 12.84 15.76 -18.59
CA LEU A 362 13.94 16.37 -17.83
C LEU A 362 14.87 15.30 -17.21
N ASP A 363 15.80 15.65 -16.31
CA ASP A 363 16.63 14.63 -15.64
C ASP A 363 15.77 13.70 -14.76
N GLY A 364 16.24 12.48 -14.53
CA GLY A 364 15.47 11.44 -13.85
C GLY A 364 16.30 10.51 -12.97
N GLY A 365 15.78 9.32 -12.68
CA GLY A 365 16.39 8.43 -11.69
C GLY A 365 16.41 9.07 -10.30
N GLY A 366 17.52 8.98 -9.59
CA GLY A 366 17.65 9.58 -8.24
C GLY A 366 17.57 11.11 -8.20
N SER A 367 17.67 11.79 -9.35
CA SER A 367 17.43 13.23 -9.46
C SER A 367 15.94 13.58 -9.40
N SER A 368 15.02 12.64 -9.67
CA SER A 368 13.57 12.89 -9.75
C SER A 368 13.02 13.25 -8.36
N ALA A 369 12.66 14.52 -8.18
CA ALA A 369 12.18 15.04 -6.91
C ALA A 369 11.16 16.16 -7.10
N LEU A 370 10.11 16.18 -6.27
CA LEU A 370 9.10 17.23 -6.20
C LEU A 370 9.02 17.78 -4.77
N ALA A 371 9.30 19.07 -4.59
CA ALA A 371 9.08 19.78 -3.35
C ALA A 371 7.87 20.71 -3.49
N ALA A 372 6.93 20.72 -2.53
CA ALA A 372 5.79 21.64 -2.55
C ALA A 372 5.25 21.95 -1.16
N ARG A 373 4.86 23.20 -0.93
CA ARG A 373 4.15 23.69 0.25
C ARG A 373 2.64 23.75 -0.06
N THR A 374 1.92 22.73 0.35
CA THR A 374 0.45 22.68 0.20
C THR A 374 -0.25 23.76 1.05
N ALA A 375 -1.51 24.04 0.73
CA ALA A 375 -2.32 25.05 1.38
C ALA A 375 -2.35 24.85 2.90
N GLY A 376 -2.02 25.91 3.65
CA GLY A 376 -2.01 25.93 5.10
C GLY A 376 -0.85 25.17 5.77
N SER A 377 0.09 24.60 5.00
CA SER A 377 1.32 24.01 5.52
C SER A 377 2.37 25.09 5.83
N GLU A 378 3.07 24.99 6.96
CA GLU A 378 4.10 25.98 7.36
C GLU A 378 5.40 25.88 6.52
N SER A 379 5.70 24.70 5.98
CA SER A 379 6.86 24.44 5.11
C SER A 379 6.49 23.52 3.95
N GLU A 380 7.39 23.42 2.98
CA GLU A 380 7.32 22.42 1.92
C GLU A 380 7.59 21.00 2.43
N ALA A 381 7.14 20.01 1.66
CA ALA A 381 7.45 18.60 1.82
C ALA A 381 7.90 18.00 0.48
N ILE A 382 8.54 16.83 0.52
CA ILE A 382 8.87 16.04 -0.67
C ILE A 382 7.69 15.11 -0.97
N TRP A 383 7.17 15.18 -2.20
CA TRP A 383 5.91 14.53 -2.62
C TRP A 383 6.12 13.33 -3.53
N ASN A 384 7.29 12.68 -3.43
CA ASN A 384 7.63 11.46 -4.15
C ASN A 384 8.66 10.67 -3.33
N SER A 385 8.92 9.42 -3.69
CA SER A 385 9.83 8.48 -3.03
C SER A 385 11.19 8.42 -3.75
N PRO A 386 12.22 9.16 -3.30
CA PRO A 386 13.46 9.31 -4.06
C PRO A 386 14.20 7.97 -4.23
N SER A 387 14.53 7.59 -5.47
CA SER A 387 15.05 6.25 -5.77
C SER A 387 16.42 5.91 -5.16
N ASP A 388 17.14 6.92 -4.68
CA ASP A 388 18.44 6.77 -4.00
C ASP A 388 18.27 6.61 -2.47
N GLY A 389 17.02 6.57 -1.96
CA GLY A 389 16.65 6.53 -0.53
C GLY A 389 16.70 7.89 0.17
N VAL A 390 17.27 8.90 -0.48
CA VAL A 390 17.28 10.32 -0.11
C VAL A 390 17.17 11.18 -1.36
N VAL A 391 16.73 12.43 -1.22
CA VAL A 391 16.75 13.41 -2.32
C VAL A 391 18.21 13.65 -2.74
N ARG A 392 18.50 13.49 -4.03
CA ARG A 392 19.81 13.79 -4.60
C ARG A 392 20.01 15.30 -4.73
N GLU A 393 21.24 15.76 -4.53
CA GLU A 393 21.66 17.12 -4.84
C GLU A 393 21.58 17.37 -6.37
N VAL A 394 20.96 18.46 -6.78
CA VAL A 394 20.78 18.85 -8.19
C VAL A 394 21.33 20.26 -8.43
N PRO A 395 21.86 20.57 -9.63
CA PRO A 395 22.44 21.87 -9.92
C PRO A 395 21.40 22.93 -10.28
N ASN A 396 20.24 22.52 -10.80
CA ASN A 396 19.13 23.42 -11.03
C ASN A 396 17.76 22.75 -10.87
N ALA A 397 16.75 23.60 -10.69
CA ALA A 397 15.36 23.26 -10.51
C ALA A 397 14.47 24.17 -11.38
N LEU A 398 13.28 23.68 -11.71
CA LEU A 398 12.16 24.50 -12.17
C LEU A 398 11.36 24.91 -10.92
N VAL A 399 11.36 26.20 -10.58
CA VAL A 399 10.80 26.71 -9.31
C VAL A 399 9.57 27.57 -9.58
N PHE A 400 8.49 27.30 -8.84
CA PHE A 400 7.24 28.04 -8.88
C PHE A 400 7.15 29.02 -7.72
N TYR A 401 6.76 30.26 -8.02
CA TYR A 401 6.66 31.37 -7.07
C TYR A 401 5.26 31.95 -7.05
N SER A 402 4.77 32.32 -5.85
CA SER A 402 3.53 33.09 -5.69
C SER A 402 3.81 34.52 -5.24
N ASP A 403 3.29 35.50 -6.00
CA ASP A 403 3.26 36.92 -5.64
C ASP A 403 1.93 37.33 -4.97
N ALA A 404 1.09 36.36 -4.59
CA ALA A 404 -0.18 36.62 -3.91
C ALA A 404 0.04 37.10 -2.45
N PRO A 405 -0.87 37.93 -1.88
CA PRO A 405 -0.66 38.48 -0.53
C PRO A 405 -0.76 37.48 0.64
N ALA A 406 0.38 37.17 1.27
CA ALA A 406 0.48 36.35 2.49
C ALA A 406 -0.20 36.95 3.76
N GLU A 407 -0.61 38.23 3.75
CA GLU A 407 -1.29 38.88 4.88
C GLU A 407 -2.83 38.97 4.71
N GLU A 408 -3.38 38.60 3.55
CA GLU A 408 -4.82 38.71 3.25
C GLU A 408 -5.51 37.35 3.32
N LEU A 409 -6.38 37.15 4.31
CA LEU A 409 -7.21 35.94 4.42
C LEU A 409 -8.11 35.81 3.18
N ALA A 410 -7.89 34.76 2.39
CA ALA A 410 -8.62 34.46 1.16
C ALA A 410 -9.55 33.25 1.30
N ASP A 411 -9.25 32.33 2.21
CA ASP A 411 -10.06 31.14 2.47
C ASP A 411 -9.83 30.59 3.90
N VAL A 412 -10.52 29.52 4.27
CA VAL A 412 -10.20 28.69 5.44
C VAL A 412 -10.17 27.22 5.01
N GLN A 413 -9.47 26.38 5.78
CA GLN A 413 -9.54 24.93 5.64
C GLN A 413 -9.70 24.25 6.99
N THR A 414 -10.15 23.00 6.96
CA THR A 414 -10.19 22.09 8.11
C THR A 414 -9.33 20.88 7.83
N SER A 415 -8.67 20.37 8.86
CA SER A 415 -7.91 19.13 8.86
C SER A 415 -8.27 18.30 10.10
N LEU A 416 -7.65 17.14 10.25
CA LEU A 416 -7.74 16.30 11.44
C LEU A 416 -6.36 16.20 12.09
N ALA A 417 -6.29 16.33 13.42
CA ALA A 417 -5.03 16.21 14.16
C ALA A 417 -4.43 14.79 14.08
N LEU A 418 -5.25 13.79 13.75
CA LEU A 418 -4.83 12.52 13.19
C LEU A 418 -5.18 12.52 11.69
N GLU A 419 -4.16 12.69 10.86
CA GLU A 419 -4.29 12.74 9.40
C GLU A 419 -4.94 11.46 8.85
N GLY A 420 -5.86 11.60 7.88
CA GLY A 420 -6.62 10.50 7.28
C GLY A 420 -7.71 9.85 8.15
N GLU A 421 -7.75 10.09 9.46
CA GLU A 421 -8.65 9.39 10.40
C GLU A 421 -10.05 10.04 10.49
N ASP A 422 -10.78 10.06 9.38
CA ASP A 422 -12.15 10.60 9.26
C ASP A 422 -13.22 9.86 10.09
N ALA A 423 -12.84 8.76 10.74
CA ALA A 423 -13.75 7.87 11.46
C ALA A 423 -13.66 8.04 12.98
N VAL A 424 -14.80 7.85 13.66
CA VAL A 424 -14.91 7.89 15.13
C VAL A 424 -15.99 6.93 15.63
N PHE A 425 -15.79 6.33 16.80
CA PHE A 425 -16.79 5.47 17.43
C PHE A 425 -17.85 6.28 18.20
N PRO A 426 -19.10 5.79 18.32
CA PRO A 426 -20.10 6.37 19.21
C PRO A 426 -19.57 6.49 20.64
N GLY A 427 -19.65 7.70 21.20
CA GLY A 427 -19.15 8.01 22.53
C GLY A 427 -17.65 8.29 22.61
N LEU A 428 -16.89 8.25 21.52
CA LEU A 428 -15.47 8.67 21.44
C LEU A 428 -15.33 10.01 20.70
N GLN A 429 -14.21 10.72 20.91
CA GLN A 429 -13.88 12.00 20.31
C GLN A 429 -13.00 11.89 19.06
N ARG A 430 -13.08 12.93 18.23
CA ARG A 430 -12.15 13.25 17.15
C ARG A 430 -11.76 14.73 17.25
N SER A 431 -10.51 15.07 16.94
CA SER A 431 -9.96 16.42 17.05
C SER A 431 -9.73 17.06 15.67
N PRO A 432 -10.74 17.71 15.06
CA PRO A 432 -10.56 18.55 13.88
C PRO A 432 -9.88 19.88 14.21
N GLU A 433 -9.01 20.31 13.31
CA GLU A 433 -8.30 21.59 13.35
C GLU A 433 -8.75 22.48 12.19
N ALA A 434 -8.44 23.77 12.26
CA ALA A 434 -8.75 24.73 11.22
C ALA A 434 -7.64 25.78 11.07
N THR A 435 -7.29 26.03 9.81
CA THR A 435 -6.24 26.95 9.39
C THR A 435 -6.87 28.00 8.47
N GLY A 436 -6.62 29.28 8.73
CA GLY A 436 -6.92 30.32 7.76
C GLY A 436 -5.91 30.26 6.62
N LEU A 437 -6.35 30.53 5.40
CA LEU A 437 -5.49 30.56 4.22
C LEU A 437 -5.34 32.00 3.75
N ALA A 438 -4.11 32.46 3.66
CA ALA A 438 -3.79 33.71 2.98
C ALA A 438 -4.02 33.58 1.46
N ALA A 439 -3.88 34.66 0.71
CA ALA A 439 -4.11 34.66 -0.73
C ALA A 439 -3.06 33.84 -1.52
N ASP A 440 -1.87 33.62 -0.97
CA ASP A 440 -0.84 32.67 -1.46
C ASP A 440 -0.98 31.26 -0.86
N LEU A 441 -2.13 30.99 -0.23
CA LEU A 441 -2.46 29.78 0.53
C LEU A 441 -1.48 29.44 1.66
N SER A 442 -0.66 30.39 2.12
CA SER A 442 0.13 30.22 3.35
C SER A 442 -0.77 30.21 4.60
N PRO A 443 -0.37 29.50 5.68
CA PRO A 443 -1.14 29.47 6.92
C PRO A 443 -1.23 30.84 7.57
N LEU A 444 -2.47 31.26 7.86
CA LEU A 444 -2.79 32.53 8.48
C LEU A 444 -3.76 32.32 9.66
N MET A 445 -3.45 32.93 10.81
CA MET A 445 -4.33 32.85 11.98
C MET A 445 -5.68 33.54 11.70
N ALA A 446 -6.77 32.78 11.75
CA ALA A 446 -8.13 33.27 11.59
C ALA A 446 -8.92 33.25 12.92
N ASP A 447 -9.64 34.33 13.22
CA ASP A 447 -10.60 34.37 14.34
C ASP A 447 -11.94 33.73 13.88
N GLY A 448 -12.04 32.40 13.97
CA GLY A 448 -13.24 31.64 13.58
C GLY A 448 -14.02 30.99 14.72
N ALA A 449 -14.98 30.13 14.36
CA ALA A 449 -15.74 29.30 15.27
C ALA A 449 -16.17 27.98 14.59
N PHE A 450 -16.12 26.88 15.35
CA PHE A 450 -16.59 25.57 14.93
C PHE A 450 -18.08 25.36 15.24
N THR A 451 -18.72 24.55 14.39
CA THR A 451 -20.07 23.99 14.58
C THR A 451 -20.06 22.52 14.16
N ALA A 452 -21.00 21.73 14.66
CA ALA A 452 -21.10 20.29 14.35
C ALA A 452 -22.56 19.90 14.06
N GLU A 453 -22.76 18.97 13.13
CA GLU A 453 -24.08 18.44 12.79
C GLU A 453 -24.05 16.96 12.34
N GLY A 454 -25.24 16.38 12.15
CA GLY A 454 -25.40 14.98 11.77
C GLY A 454 -25.13 14.04 12.95
N ALA A 455 -24.24 13.07 12.74
CA ALA A 455 -23.88 12.07 13.74
C ALA A 455 -22.89 12.55 14.82
N VAL A 456 -22.32 13.75 14.71
CA VAL A 456 -21.32 14.29 15.66
C VAL A 456 -21.84 15.51 16.43
N GLU A 457 -21.38 15.68 17.67
CA GLU A 457 -21.67 16.83 18.53
C GLU A 457 -20.37 17.54 18.97
N LEU A 458 -20.38 18.87 19.01
CA LEU A 458 -19.23 19.68 19.44
C LEU A 458 -19.16 19.73 20.97
N GLU A 459 -18.07 19.24 21.55
CA GLU A 459 -17.85 19.27 23.01
C GLU A 459 -17.14 20.55 23.45
N GLN A 460 -16.02 20.87 22.79
CA GLN A 460 -15.19 22.02 23.08
C GLN A 460 -14.54 22.52 21.79
N SER A 461 -14.28 23.83 21.71
CA SER A 461 -13.43 24.41 20.67
C SER A 461 -12.72 25.66 21.18
N ASP A 462 -11.68 26.07 20.47
CA ASP A 462 -11.11 27.40 20.53
C ASP A 462 -11.12 28.07 19.14
N GLN A 463 -10.04 28.73 18.75
CA GLN A 463 -9.90 29.48 17.50
C GLN A 463 -9.29 28.64 16.36
N ALA A 464 -8.55 27.58 16.71
CA ALA A 464 -7.80 26.75 15.78
C ALA A 464 -8.15 25.25 15.91
N GLY A 465 -8.61 24.79 17.09
CA GLY A 465 -8.98 23.39 17.31
C GLY A 465 -10.40 23.20 17.86
N ALA A 466 -10.96 22.02 17.61
CA ALA A 466 -12.18 21.52 18.22
C ALA A 466 -12.05 20.05 18.64
N ALA A 467 -12.86 19.64 19.62
CA ALA A 467 -13.10 18.26 19.97
C ALA A 467 -14.58 17.95 19.75
N VAL A 468 -14.86 16.96 18.91
CA VAL A 468 -16.22 16.51 18.57
C VAL A 468 -16.42 15.05 18.97
N ARG A 469 -17.58 14.71 19.53
CA ARG A 469 -17.91 13.34 19.96
C ARG A 469 -18.89 12.69 18.99
N GLY A 470 -18.65 11.43 18.61
CA GLY A 470 -19.62 10.62 17.86
C GLY A 470 -20.85 10.30 18.72
N THR A 471 -22.07 10.42 18.17
CA THR A 471 -23.32 10.20 18.93
C THR A 471 -24.06 8.92 18.56
N GLY A 472 -23.87 8.43 17.34
CA GLY A 472 -24.44 7.17 16.84
C GLY A 472 -24.14 6.98 15.35
N PRO A 473 -24.31 5.77 14.78
CA PRO A 473 -23.74 5.42 13.48
C PRO A 473 -24.29 6.24 12.30
N GLY A 474 -23.42 6.80 11.47
CA GLY A 474 -23.75 7.56 10.27
C GLY A 474 -22.80 8.72 9.98
N GLY A 475 -23.11 9.48 8.92
CA GLY A 475 -22.36 10.69 8.57
C GLY A 475 -22.64 11.85 9.52
N GLY A 476 -21.58 12.56 9.91
CA GLY A 476 -21.63 13.84 10.60
C GLY A 476 -20.60 14.79 9.98
N ALA A 477 -20.68 16.06 10.32
CA ALA A 477 -19.72 17.04 9.82
C ALA A 477 -19.40 18.11 10.85
N VAL A 478 -18.20 18.66 10.72
CA VAL A 478 -17.69 19.77 11.50
C VAL A 478 -17.40 20.92 10.56
N THR A 479 -17.99 22.07 10.83
CA THR A 479 -17.89 23.25 9.96
C THR A 479 -17.26 24.39 10.73
N TYR A 480 -16.12 24.88 10.23
CA TYR A 480 -15.41 26.04 10.73
C TYR A 480 -15.77 27.26 9.89
N THR A 481 -16.12 28.37 10.54
CA THR A 481 -16.44 29.64 9.85
C THR A 481 -15.58 30.77 10.41
N ALA A 482 -14.80 31.45 9.54
CA ALA A 482 -14.07 32.67 9.88
C ALA A 482 -14.21 33.72 8.78
N ALA A 483 -14.37 34.99 9.17
CA ALA A 483 -14.50 36.17 8.29
C ALA A 483 -15.59 36.13 7.17
N GLY A 484 -16.34 35.05 7.02
CA GLY A 484 -17.31 34.82 5.93
C GLY A 484 -16.93 33.65 5.00
N HIS A 485 -15.77 33.04 5.21
CA HIS A 485 -15.33 31.79 4.61
C HIS A 485 -15.75 30.62 5.50
N GLU A 486 -15.93 29.44 4.90
CA GLU A 486 -16.43 28.25 5.56
C GLU A 486 -15.71 27.01 5.03
N ALA A 487 -15.14 26.22 5.93
CA ALA A 487 -14.55 24.92 5.64
C ALA A 487 -15.27 23.82 6.41
N ARG A 488 -15.29 22.62 5.85
CA ARG A 488 -16.11 21.52 6.34
C ARG A 488 -15.36 20.20 6.27
N GLN A 489 -15.18 19.60 7.44
CA GLN A 489 -14.69 18.25 7.62
C GLN A 489 -15.88 17.31 7.75
N GLU A 490 -16.06 16.40 6.80
CA GLU A 490 -16.96 15.26 6.97
C GLU A 490 -16.32 14.23 7.91
N LEU A 491 -17.15 13.53 8.68
CA LEU A 491 -16.75 12.49 9.63
C LEU A 491 -17.72 11.30 9.57
N ARG A 492 -17.17 10.08 9.67
CA ARG A 492 -17.93 8.84 9.74
C ARG A 492 -18.03 8.36 11.18
N VAL A 493 -19.23 8.37 11.75
CA VAL A 493 -19.47 7.69 13.04
C VAL A 493 -19.77 6.22 12.76
N LEU A 494 -18.94 5.34 13.31
CA LEU A 494 -18.99 3.89 13.09
C LEU A 494 -20.09 3.21 13.93
N GLY A 495 -20.20 1.88 13.84
CA GLY A 495 -20.97 1.06 14.78
C GLY A 495 -20.43 1.15 16.22
N GLU A 496 -21.08 0.48 17.16
CA GLU A 496 -20.47 0.30 18.49
C GLU A 496 -19.21 -0.58 18.35
N PRO A 497 -18.07 -0.21 18.97
CA PRO A 497 -16.86 -1.02 18.88
C PRO A 497 -17.06 -2.35 19.60
N VAL A 498 -16.61 -3.43 18.97
CA VAL A 498 -16.66 -4.81 19.50
C VAL A 498 -15.28 -5.36 19.86
N GLY A 499 -14.21 -4.74 19.34
CA GLY A 499 -12.83 -5.10 19.64
C GLY A 499 -11.89 -3.90 19.61
N LEU A 500 -10.71 -4.09 20.22
CA LEU A 500 -9.59 -3.16 20.23
C LEU A 500 -8.32 -3.93 19.86
N GLN A 501 -7.47 -3.33 19.03
CA GLN A 501 -6.15 -3.86 18.67
C GLN A 501 -5.10 -2.78 18.90
N ALA A 502 -4.02 -3.16 19.58
CA ALA A 502 -2.82 -2.32 19.64
C ALA A 502 -1.98 -2.49 18.36
N SER A 503 -1.20 -1.48 17.97
CA SER A 503 -0.32 -1.59 16.78
C SER A 503 0.78 -2.64 16.92
N GLU A 504 1.16 -3.01 18.15
CA GLU A 504 2.15 -4.04 18.45
C GLU A 504 1.43 -5.18 19.20
N ARG A 505 1.52 -6.44 18.72
CA ARG A 505 0.95 -7.59 19.47
C ARG A 505 1.77 -7.89 20.73
N SER A 506 3.06 -7.59 20.70
CA SER A 506 3.96 -7.62 21.86
C SER A 506 5.09 -6.60 21.65
N LEU A 507 5.68 -6.08 22.74
CA LEU A 507 6.66 -5.01 22.63
C LEU A 507 7.94 -5.35 23.41
N ASN A 508 9.04 -5.49 22.67
CA ASN A 508 10.38 -5.71 23.24
C ASN A 508 11.20 -4.42 23.31
N LEU A 509 11.76 -4.16 24.49
CA LEU A 509 12.68 -3.06 24.77
C LEU A 509 14.07 -3.66 25.07
N PRO A 510 15.01 -3.67 24.12
CA PRO A 510 16.31 -4.32 24.30
C PRO A 510 17.14 -3.68 25.42
N ASP A 511 16.91 -2.40 25.71
CA ASP A 511 17.51 -1.64 26.81
C ASP A 511 16.56 -0.55 27.33
N ALA A 512 17.00 0.19 28.34
CA ALA A 512 16.23 1.24 29.02
C ALA A 512 16.29 2.64 28.36
N GLU A 513 17.17 2.83 27.36
CA GLU A 513 17.22 4.08 26.57
C GLU A 513 16.28 3.98 25.35
N THR A 514 16.00 2.76 24.89
CA THR A 514 15.01 2.48 23.85
C THR A 514 13.60 2.83 24.31
N SER A 515 12.88 3.57 23.47
CA SER A 515 11.45 3.81 23.59
C SER A 515 10.77 3.38 22.30
N ARG A 516 9.59 2.75 22.39
CA ARG A 516 8.76 2.35 21.24
C ARG A 516 7.37 2.96 21.39
N THR A 517 6.71 3.24 20.28
CA THR A 517 5.34 3.78 20.26
C THR A 517 4.32 2.68 20.05
N VAL A 518 3.24 2.70 20.83
CA VAL A 518 2.04 1.89 20.63
C VAL A 518 0.89 2.79 20.23
N ALA A 519 0.10 2.37 19.26
CA ALA A 519 -1.17 3.00 18.88
C ALA A 519 -2.35 2.07 19.20
N LEU A 520 -3.57 2.61 19.19
CA LEU A 520 -4.81 1.86 19.43
C LEU A 520 -5.81 2.08 18.29
N THR A 521 -6.32 0.96 17.76
CA THR A 521 -7.38 0.93 16.75
C THR A 521 -8.58 0.19 17.31
N GLY A 522 -9.78 0.72 17.13
CA GLY A 522 -11.03 0.03 17.41
C GLY A 522 -11.65 -0.58 16.16
N TYR A 523 -12.52 -1.57 16.33
CA TYR A 523 -13.27 -2.23 15.25
C TYR A 523 -14.75 -2.35 15.62
N ASP A 524 -15.66 -2.05 14.68
CA ASP A 524 -17.08 -2.42 14.81
C ASP A 524 -17.40 -3.80 14.22
N ALA A 525 -18.64 -4.25 14.40
CA ALA A 525 -19.12 -5.57 13.96
C ALA A 525 -19.24 -5.73 12.42
N ASP A 526 -18.90 -4.71 11.64
CA ASP A 526 -18.77 -4.76 10.18
C ASP A 526 -17.31 -4.62 9.73
N GLY A 527 -16.35 -4.73 10.65
CA GLY A 527 -14.92 -4.63 10.36
C GLY A 527 -14.46 -3.21 10.01
N ARG A 528 -15.30 -2.20 10.26
CA ARG A 528 -14.89 -0.80 10.08
C ARG A 528 -13.99 -0.39 11.24
N ARG A 529 -12.89 0.27 10.90
CA ARG A 529 -11.83 0.63 11.86
C ARG A 529 -11.66 2.14 12.01
N ALA A 530 -11.18 2.56 13.18
CA ALA A 530 -10.69 3.91 13.43
C ALA A 530 -9.61 3.90 14.52
N ARG A 531 -8.59 4.75 14.38
CA ARG A 531 -7.65 5.05 15.45
C ARG A 531 -8.37 5.73 16.61
N ILE A 532 -8.00 5.40 17.83
CA ILE A 532 -8.58 6.02 19.03
C ILE A 532 -7.62 7.09 19.54
N GLU A 533 -8.13 8.31 19.73
CA GLU A 533 -7.37 9.43 20.28
C GLU A 533 -7.04 9.16 21.76
N THR A 534 -5.84 9.56 22.21
CA THR A 534 -5.36 9.18 23.54
C THR A 534 -6.22 9.75 24.67
N ALA A 535 -6.90 10.86 24.42
CA ALA A 535 -7.88 11.48 25.32
C ALA A 535 -9.05 10.56 25.74
N ASP A 536 -9.40 9.55 24.94
CA ASP A 536 -10.46 8.58 25.28
C ASP A 536 -9.95 7.29 25.96
N VAL A 537 -8.63 7.14 26.15
CA VAL A 537 -8.02 5.87 26.56
C VAL A 537 -7.45 5.92 27.98
N GLU A 538 -7.86 4.98 28.83
CA GLU A 538 -7.17 4.70 30.09
C GLU A 538 -6.01 3.73 29.82
N ALA A 539 -4.78 4.28 29.74
CA ALA A 539 -3.55 3.51 29.64
C ALA A 539 -2.97 3.19 31.03
N THR A 540 -2.70 1.91 31.32
CA THR A 540 -2.00 1.49 32.56
C THR A 540 -0.85 0.54 32.25
N VAL A 541 0.31 0.76 32.88
CA VAL A 541 1.53 -0.01 32.65
C VAL A 541 2.03 -0.67 33.94
N SER A 542 2.68 -1.82 33.82
CA SER A 542 3.27 -2.57 34.94
C SER A 542 4.48 -1.87 35.57
N ASP A 543 4.72 -2.13 36.86
CA ASP A 543 5.95 -1.71 37.56
C ASP A 543 7.19 -2.21 36.78
N GLY A 544 8.20 -1.35 36.64
CA GLY A 544 9.41 -1.63 35.84
C GLY A 544 9.38 -1.10 34.40
N PHE A 545 8.26 -0.48 33.99
CA PHE A 545 8.08 0.19 32.71
C PHE A 545 7.44 1.57 32.93
N GLU A 546 7.60 2.47 31.97
CA GLU A 546 6.96 3.79 31.96
C GLU A 546 6.27 4.03 30.62
N VAL A 547 5.12 4.70 30.67
CA VAL A 547 4.31 5.08 29.51
C VAL A 547 4.10 6.59 29.49
N THR A 548 4.24 7.19 28.31
CA THR A 548 4.00 8.62 28.04
C THR A 548 3.06 8.77 26.86
N ASP A 549 2.13 9.70 26.97
CA ASP A 549 1.10 10.01 25.98
C ASP A 549 1.58 11.17 25.09
N ASP A 550 1.41 11.08 23.76
CA ASP A 550 1.72 12.16 22.80
C ASP A 550 0.66 13.29 22.81
N GLY A 551 -0.51 13.04 23.38
CA GLY A 551 -1.67 13.93 23.40
C GLY A 551 -2.56 13.84 22.16
N LEU A 552 -2.27 12.91 21.25
CA LEU A 552 -2.95 12.72 19.96
C LEU A 552 -3.39 11.26 19.79
N GLY A 553 -2.50 10.35 19.42
CA GLY A 553 -2.87 8.99 19.00
C GLY A 553 -1.91 7.86 19.39
N SER A 554 -0.86 8.12 20.17
CA SER A 554 0.20 7.15 20.46
C SER A 554 0.77 7.25 21.87
N TRP A 555 1.19 6.10 22.42
CA TRP A 555 1.89 6.00 23.70
C TRP A 555 3.34 5.57 23.50
N GLY A 556 4.28 6.41 23.91
CA GLY A 556 5.68 6.02 24.06
C GLY A 556 5.87 5.13 25.30
N VAL A 557 6.44 3.95 25.12
CA VAL A 557 6.70 2.93 26.15
C VAL A 557 8.21 2.72 26.28
N ARG A 558 8.73 2.72 27.51
CA ARG A 558 10.13 2.40 27.80
C ARG A 558 10.29 1.57 29.08
N ALA A 559 11.42 0.86 29.18
CA ALA A 559 11.75 0.05 30.35
C ALA A 559 12.53 0.89 31.38
N THR A 560 12.36 0.63 32.67
CA THR A 560 13.20 1.22 33.73
C THR A 560 14.38 0.34 34.12
N GLY A 561 14.40 -0.91 33.62
CA GLY A 561 15.36 -1.94 34.01
C GLY A 561 15.07 -2.63 35.34
N GLU A 562 13.97 -2.29 36.03
CA GLU A 562 13.60 -2.93 37.31
C GLU A 562 12.83 -4.25 37.15
N ALA A 563 12.26 -4.51 35.96
CA ALA A 563 11.59 -5.75 35.58
C ALA A 563 12.09 -6.26 34.22
N ALA A 564 11.89 -7.57 33.98
CA ALA A 564 12.21 -8.23 32.70
C ALA A 564 10.97 -8.46 31.82
N THR A 565 9.79 -8.50 32.44
CA THR A 565 8.49 -8.65 31.77
C THR A 565 7.45 -7.75 32.45
N GLY A 566 6.44 -7.34 31.70
CA GLY A 566 5.33 -6.52 32.16
C GLY A 566 4.20 -6.50 31.15
N THR A 567 3.26 -5.57 31.33
CA THR A 567 2.13 -5.34 30.41
C THR A 567 1.80 -3.86 30.31
N LEU A 568 1.30 -3.45 29.14
CA LEU A 568 0.56 -2.21 28.90
C LEU A 568 -0.89 -2.57 28.60
N THR A 569 -1.84 -2.17 29.44
CA THR A 569 -3.28 -2.32 29.19
C THR A 569 -3.85 -0.99 28.70
N LEU A 570 -4.56 -1.02 27.58
CA LEU A 570 -5.25 0.12 26.97
C LEU A 570 -6.76 -0.12 27.03
N ARG A 571 -7.54 0.87 27.47
CA ARG A 571 -9.00 0.74 27.65
C ARG A 571 -9.76 1.90 27.04
N ALA A 572 -10.71 1.62 26.16
CA ALA A 572 -11.59 2.58 25.51
C ALA A 572 -12.97 1.97 25.31
N ALA A 573 -14.04 2.78 25.31
CA ALA A 573 -15.43 2.35 25.08
C ALA A 573 -15.94 1.17 25.96
N GLY A 574 -15.29 0.88 27.09
CA GLY A 574 -15.60 -0.28 27.95
C GLY A 574 -14.92 -1.59 27.55
N LEU A 575 -14.14 -1.58 26.47
CA LEU A 575 -13.27 -2.67 26.02
C LEU A 575 -11.84 -2.49 26.56
N SER A 576 -11.01 -3.53 26.41
CA SER A 576 -9.58 -3.48 26.73
C SER A 576 -8.75 -4.45 25.92
N THR A 577 -7.59 -4.02 25.41
CA THR A 577 -6.49 -4.89 24.93
C THR A 577 -5.30 -4.77 25.89
N THR A 578 -4.35 -5.69 25.83
CA THR A 578 -3.14 -5.69 26.66
C THR A 578 -1.93 -6.18 25.88
N VAL A 579 -0.94 -5.30 25.72
CA VAL A 579 0.33 -5.59 25.05
C VAL A 579 1.31 -6.14 26.09
N PRO A 580 1.84 -7.37 25.92
CA PRO A 580 2.95 -7.90 26.71
C PRO A 580 4.22 -7.10 26.45
N LEU A 581 4.92 -6.73 27.53
CA LEU A 581 6.18 -6.00 27.48
C LEU A 581 7.33 -6.90 27.91
N THR A 582 8.44 -6.87 27.19
CA THR A 582 9.70 -7.54 27.57
C THR A 582 10.85 -6.53 27.61
N HIS A 583 11.83 -6.76 28.49
CA HIS A 583 13.04 -5.96 28.58
C HIS A 583 14.30 -6.84 28.56
N GLY A 584 15.16 -6.58 27.59
CA GLY A 584 16.40 -7.31 27.32
C GLY A 584 16.23 -8.51 26.39
N THR A 585 17.30 -8.85 25.67
CA THR A 585 17.39 -9.98 24.72
C THR A 585 18.57 -10.90 25.03
N GLU A 586 18.44 -12.19 24.74
CA GLU A 586 19.51 -13.20 24.88
C GLU A 586 19.70 -14.01 23.58
N GLU A 587 20.96 -14.26 23.21
CA GLU A 587 21.32 -15.19 22.14
C GLU A 587 21.52 -16.60 22.70
N GLN A 588 20.86 -17.59 22.10
CA GLN A 588 20.99 -19.02 22.45
C GLN A 588 21.48 -19.82 21.23
N GLN A 589 22.38 -20.78 21.45
CA GLN A 589 22.71 -21.76 20.41
C GLN A 589 21.61 -22.83 20.36
N VAL A 590 21.08 -23.11 19.16
CA VAL A 590 19.95 -24.03 18.97
C VAL A 590 20.43 -25.43 18.57
N LEU A 591 21.32 -25.55 17.59
CA LEU A 591 21.87 -26.84 17.16
C LEU A 591 23.39 -26.89 17.34
N ASP A 592 23.89 -28.02 17.84
CA ASP A 592 25.32 -28.30 17.95
C ASP A 592 25.80 -29.13 16.75
N PHE A 593 26.32 -28.44 15.74
CA PHE A 593 26.87 -29.06 14.53
C PHE A 593 28.21 -29.79 14.76
N SER A 594 28.74 -29.86 16.00
CA SER A 594 29.93 -30.66 16.31
C SER A 594 29.64 -32.16 16.50
N ASP A 595 28.39 -32.55 16.78
CA ASP A 595 27.97 -33.95 16.90
C ASP A 595 27.00 -34.36 15.78
N LEU A 596 27.57 -34.82 14.66
CA LEU A 596 26.79 -35.38 13.55
C LEU A 596 25.96 -36.63 13.91
N SER A 597 26.18 -37.27 15.07
CA SER A 597 25.37 -38.43 15.49
C SER A 597 24.03 -38.06 16.11
N ALA A 598 23.75 -36.76 16.28
CA ALA A 598 22.45 -36.22 16.66
C ALA A 598 21.52 -35.90 15.47
N PHE A 599 21.97 -36.16 14.24
CA PHE A 599 21.23 -35.83 13.02
C PHE A 599 21.00 -37.05 12.11
N SER A 600 19.87 -37.01 11.42
CA SER A 600 19.53 -37.88 10.29
C SER A 600 19.10 -37.04 9.08
N ASP A 601 18.93 -37.68 7.92
CA ASP A 601 18.45 -37.02 6.71
C ASP A 601 17.11 -37.56 6.19
N ASP A 602 16.37 -36.67 5.53
CA ASP A 602 15.09 -36.95 4.88
C ASP A 602 14.99 -36.12 3.58
N ALA A 603 14.13 -36.51 2.65
CA ALA A 603 14.05 -35.85 1.34
C ALA A 603 12.66 -35.95 0.70
N ALA A 604 12.21 -34.86 0.08
CA ALA A 604 11.04 -34.82 -0.78
C ALA A 604 11.49 -34.70 -2.24
N ARG A 605 11.19 -35.73 -3.06
CA ARG A 605 11.46 -35.75 -4.52
C ARG A 605 12.91 -35.33 -4.88
N ALA A 606 13.88 -35.73 -4.04
CA ALA A 606 15.30 -35.39 -4.14
C ALA A 606 16.17 -36.53 -3.56
N THR A 607 17.49 -36.44 -3.72
CA THR A 607 18.46 -37.26 -2.97
C THR A 607 19.59 -36.40 -2.43
N GLY A 608 20.35 -36.87 -1.44
CA GLY A 608 21.46 -36.09 -0.87
C GLY A 608 22.32 -36.86 0.11
N SER A 609 23.26 -36.16 0.74
CA SER A 609 24.05 -36.63 1.89
C SER A 609 24.64 -35.45 2.67
N PHE A 610 24.91 -35.65 3.97
CA PHE A 610 25.58 -34.66 4.82
C PHE A 610 26.88 -35.19 5.45
N GLU A 611 27.85 -34.31 5.67
CA GLU A 611 29.15 -34.62 6.31
C GLU A 611 29.69 -33.44 7.13
N ALA A 612 30.79 -33.67 7.89
CA ALA A 612 31.37 -32.66 8.78
C ALA A 612 32.21 -31.66 8.00
N ALA A 613 32.10 -30.37 8.34
CA ALA A 613 32.82 -29.28 7.69
C ALA A 613 33.26 -28.21 8.69
N GLU A 614 34.08 -27.28 8.20
CA GLU A 614 34.51 -26.08 8.90
C GLU A 614 33.56 -24.93 8.54
N GLY A 615 32.96 -24.31 9.56
CA GLY A 615 32.18 -23.08 9.49
C GLY A 615 33.05 -21.82 9.41
N PRO A 616 32.45 -20.61 9.51
CA PRO A 616 33.22 -19.38 9.55
C PRO A 616 34.08 -19.31 10.82
N ALA A 617 35.09 -18.45 10.81
CA ALA A 617 35.96 -18.22 11.96
C ALA A 617 35.18 -17.58 13.12
N GLY A 618 35.29 -18.16 14.32
CA GLY A 618 34.72 -17.62 15.55
C GLY A 618 35.49 -16.43 16.11
N GLU A 619 35.06 -15.92 17.26
CA GLU A 619 35.67 -14.76 17.94
C GLU A 619 37.16 -14.97 18.33
N ASP A 620 37.58 -16.22 18.50
CA ASP A 620 38.97 -16.60 18.78
C ASP A 620 39.83 -16.82 17.51
N GLY A 621 39.21 -16.78 16.33
CA GLY A 621 39.84 -16.95 15.03
C GLY A 621 39.96 -18.39 14.53
N GLU A 622 39.47 -19.38 15.27
CA GLU A 622 39.40 -20.78 14.82
C GLU A 622 38.06 -21.04 14.09
N PRO A 623 38.00 -21.98 13.12
CA PRO A 623 36.75 -22.29 12.42
C PRO A 623 35.73 -22.94 13.36
N THR A 624 34.48 -22.48 13.27
CA THR A 624 33.34 -23.09 13.99
C THR A 624 32.97 -24.46 13.40
N PRO A 625 32.28 -25.35 14.14
CA PRO A 625 31.75 -26.60 13.58
C PRO A 625 30.62 -26.32 12.58
N GLY A 626 30.65 -26.99 11.42
CA GLY A 626 29.59 -26.89 10.41
C GLY A 626 29.21 -28.24 9.80
N VAL A 627 28.05 -28.27 9.15
CA VAL A 627 27.54 -29.44 8.40
C VAL A 627 27.50 -29.09 6.92
N ARG A 628 28.23 -29.83 6.10
CA ARG A 628 28.12 -29.76 4.64
C ARG A 628 26.95 -30.61 4.19
N MET A 629 26.08 -30.04 3.36
CA MET A 629 24.90 -30.70 2.79
C MET A 629 25.02 -30.70 1.27
N THR A 630 24.98 -31.89 0.68
CA THR A 630 24.99 -32.10 -0.78
C THR A 630 23.66 -32.70 -1.20
N TYR A 631 23.08 -32.22 -2.30
CA TYR A 631 21.75 -32.64 -2.74
C TYR A 631 21.60 -32.59 -4.26
N ASP A 632 20.67 -33.41 -4.77
CA ASP A 632 20.32 -33.54 -6.18
C ASP A 632 18.84 -33.21 -6.34
N PHE A 633 18.58 -32.04 -6.93
CA PHE A 633 17.25 -31.53 -7.27
C PHE A 633 16.91 -31.75 -8.75
N THR A 634 17.71 -32.53 -9.50
CA THR A 634 17.42 -32.93 -10.88
C THR A 634 16.38 -34.06 -11.00
N THR A 635 15.85 -34.55 -9.87
CA THR A 635 15.05 -35.79 -9.83
C THR A 635 13.55 -35.60 -10.04
N SER A 636 13.06 -34.36 -10.07
CA SER A 636 11.65 -33.99 -10.30
C SER A 636 11.52 -32.52 -10.75
N SER A 637 10.40 -32.18 -11.39
CA SER A 637 9.99 -30.80 -11.68
C SER A 637 9.00 -30.21 -10.66
N ALA A 638 8.39 -31.03 -9.79
CA ALA A 638 7.59 -30.55 -8.66
C ALA A 638 8.48 -29.95 -7.56
N THR A 639 7.94 -29.53 -6.42
CA THR A 639 8.76 -29.07 -5.27
C THR A 639 9.70 -30.17 -4.75
N ARG A 640 10.99 -29.84 -4.64
CA ARG A 640 12.09 -30.67 -4.13
C ARG A 640 12.52 -30.19 -2.75
N GLY A 641 13.10 -31.07 -1.95
CA GLY A 641 13.91 -30.65 -0.82
C GLY A 641 14.72 -31.74 -0.16
N TYR A 642 15.83 -31.35 0.47
CA TYR A 642 16.74 -32.20 1.23
C TYR A 642 16.92 -31.65 2.63
N TYR A 643 16.76 -32.50 3.65
CA TYR A 643 16.51 -32.09 5.03
C TYR A 643 17.58 -32.65 5.97
N LEU A 644 18.09 -31.79 6.86
CA LEU A 644 18.85 -32.19 8.03
C LEU A 644 17.88 -32.22 9.22
N VAL A 645 17.62 -33.41 9.74
CA VAL A 645 16.62 -33.68 10.79
C VAL A 645 17.32 -33.86 12.12
N ALA A 646 16.87 -33.17 13.16
CA ALA A 646 17.37 -33.40 14.52
C ALA A 646 16.70 -34.66 15.10
N ASP A 647 17.50 -35.64 15.52
CA ASP A 647 16.98 -36.88 16.13
C ASP A 647 16.34 -36.61 17.51
N GLU A 648 16.84 -35.58 18.22
CA GLU A 648 16.22 -34.97 19.41
C GLU A 648 15.97 -33.47 19.11
N PRO A 649 14.74 -33.07 18.73
CA PRO A 649 14.40 -31.67 18.46
C PRO A 649 14.65 -30.74 19.65
N VAL A 650 15.11 -29.52 19.37
CA VAL A 650 15.56 -28.56 20.41
C VAL A 650 14.53 -27.48 20.65
N THR A 651 14.01 -27.40 21.87
CA THR A 651 13.16 -26.31 22.34
C THR A 651 14.01 -25.12 22.78
N VAL A 652 13.74 -23.96 22.19
CA VAL A 652 14.38 -22.68 22.52
C VAL A 652 13.74 -22.11 23.79
N GLU A 653 14.54 -21.64 24.76
CA GLU A 653 14.00 -21.05 25.99
C GLU A 653 13.53 -19.60 25.76
N GLY A 654 12.46 -19.17 26.42
CA GLY A 654 11.91 -17.82 26.26
C GLY A 654 10.98 -17.66 25.04
N SER A 655 10.77 -16.41 24.63
CA SER A 655 10.03 -16.06 23.42
C SER A 655 11.00 -15.72 22.29
N THR A 656 10.99 -16.51 21.22
CA THR A 656 11.93 -16.38 20.09
C THR A 656 11.47 -15.28 19.13
N GLN A 657 12.38 -14.38 18.75
CA GLN A 657 12.10 -13.29 17.80
C GLN A 657 12.62 -13.61 16.39
N ALA A 658 13.77 -14.27 16.32
CA ALA A 658 14.35 -14.75 15.08
C ALA A 658 15.36 -15.85 15.37
N LEU A 659 15.65 -16.66 14.36
CA LEU A 659 16.82 -17.52 14.31
C LEU A 659 17.78 -17.01 13.24
N THR A 660 19.07 -17.23 13.42
CA THR A 660 20.12 -16.87 12.46
C THR A 660 21.05 -18.06 12.24
N MET A 661 21.49 -18.26 11.00
CA MET A 661 22.35 -19.38 10.61
C MET A 661 23.36 -18.90 9.58
N ASP A 662 24.63 -19.23 9.78
CA ASP A 662 25.66 -18.96 8.78
C ASP A 662 25.59 -20.04 7.70
N VAL A 663 25.57 -19.63 6.43
CA VAL A 663 25.51 -20.52 5.27
C VAL A 663 26.60 -20.16 4.28
N LEU A 664 27.47 -21.13 3.96
CA LEU A 664 28.33 -21.11 2.80
C LEU A 664 27.50 -21.55 1.61
N SER A 665 27.02 -20.57 0.85
CA SER A 665 26.19 -20.75 -0.33
C SER A 665 27.01 -21.08 -1.57
N ASP A 666 26.41 -21.87 -2.46
CA ASP A 666 26.89 -22.18 -3.82
C ASP A 666 26.27 -21.29 -4.91
N GLY A 667 25.45 -20.29 -4.53
CA GLY A 667 24.80 -19.37 -5.47
C GLY A 667 23.69 -20.01 -6.32
N SER A 668 23.16 -21.18 -5.90
CA SER A 668 22.12 -21.90 -6.64
C SER A 668 20.71 -21.28 -6.53
N GLY A 669 20.51 -20.34 -5.61
CA GLY A 669 19.19 -19.80 -5.26
C GLY A 669 18.31 -20.79 -4.49
N ALA A 670 18.90 -21.86 -3.94
CA ALA A 670 18.19 -22.81 -3.07
C ALA A 670 17.58 -22.09 -1.86
N TRP A 671 16.40 -22.53 -1.41
CA TRP A 671 15.63 -21.85 -0.38
C TRP A 671 15.79 -22.54 0.99
N PRO A 672 16.42 -21.88 1.99
CA PRO A 672 16.57 -22.42 3.34
C PRO A 672 15.31 -22.15 4.17
N ARG A 673 14.87 -23.18 4.90
CA ARG A 673 13.63 -23.20 5.68
C ARG A 673 13.84 -23.99 6.98
N LEU A 674 13.41 -23.47 8.11
CA LEU A 674 13.37 -24.21 9.38
C LEU A 674 11.96 -24.76 9.61
N GLN A 675 11.84 -26.05 9.90
CA GLN A 675 10.60 -26.62 10.43
C GLN A 675 10.62 -26.53 11.95
N VAL A 676 9.59 -25.90 12.51
CA VAL A 676 9.44 -25.71 13.95
C VAL A 676 8.07 -26.20 14.43
N ARG A 677 8.02 -26.65 15.68
CA ARG A 677 6.78 -26.91 16.42
C ARG A 677 6.54 -25.80 17.43
N ASP A 678 5.34 -25.26 17.46
CA ASP A 678 4.94 -24.20 18.39
C ASP A 678 4.55 -24.74 19.78
N GLY A 679 4.24 -23.83 20.70
CA GLY A 679 3.80 -24.15 22.06
C GLY A 679 2.45 -24.89 22.16
N GLU A 680 1.62 -24.88 21.11
CA GLU A 680 0.36 -25.64 21.02
C GLU A 680 0.56 -27.04 20.39
N GLY A 681 1.73 -27.29 19.81
CA GLY A 681 2.10 -28.54 19.15
C GLY A 681 1.89 -28.54 17.64
N THR A 682 1.47 -27.42 17.04
CA THR A 682 1.34 -27.23 15.59
C THR A 682 2.73 -27.20 14.95
N VAL A 683 2.88 -27.80 13.77
CA VAL A 683 4.14 -27.73 13.00
C VAL A 683 3.99 -26.66 11.94
N THR A 684 4.87 -25.67 11.96
CA THR A 684 4.96 -24.62 10.94
C THR A 684 6.38 -24.53 10.38
N ASN A 685 6.61 -23.62 9.43
CA ASN A 685 7.92 -23.35 8.85
C ASN A 685 8.28 -21.88 9.05
N LEU A 686 9.56 -21.61 9.26
CA LEU A 686 10.15 -20.27 9.25
C LEU A 686 11.10 -20.19 8.07
N ASP A 687 10.93 -19.20 7.22
CA ASP A 687 11.63 -19.10 5.94
C ASP A 687 12.77 -18.09 6.00
N GLY A 688 13.86 -18.43 5.30
CA GLY A 688 15.00 -17.55 5.08
C GLY A 688 15.05 -17.08 3.63
N GLU A 689 15.94 -16.12 3.37
CA GLU A 689 16.20 -15.60 2.02
C GLU A 689 16.83 -16.68 1.11
N ASN A 690 16.57 -16.59 -0.20
CA ASN A 690 17.16 -17.48 -1.20
C ASN A 690 18.70 -17.33 -1.27
N LEU A 691 19.39 -18.45 -1.46
CA LEU A 691 20.86 -18.52 -1.51
C LEU A 691 21.42 -18.14 -2.88
N ASP A 692 21.12 -16.92 -3.34
CA ASP A 692 21.47 -16.44 -4.70
C ASP A 692 22.94 -15.98 -4.82
N GLY A 693 23.57 -15.52 -3.74
CA GLY A 693 24.99 -15.15 -3.72
C GLY A 693 25.90 -16.32 -3.34
N GLU A 694 27.05 -16.48 -4.00
CA GLU A 694 28.12 -17.42 -3.57
C GLU A 694 28.82 -16.93 -2.29
N GLY A 695 29.21 -17.86 -1.41
CA GLY A 695 30.04 -17.57 -0.23
C GLY A 695 29.28 -17.55 1.10
N TRP A 696 29.99 -17.22 2.18
CA TRP A 696 29.43 -17.13 3.53
C TRP A 696 28.48 -15.92 3.66
N GLN A 697 27.24 -16.19 4.04
CA GLN A 697 26.21 -15.22 4.40
C GLN A 697 25.47 -15.68 5.66
N SER A 698 24.81 -14.76 6.37
CA SER A 698 24.00 -15.11 7.55
C SER A 698 22.52 -15.03 7.19
N VAL A 699 21.85 -16.18 7.15
CA VAL A 699 20.42 -16.29 6.84
C VAL A 699 19.63 -16.07 8.12
N ARG A 700 18.68 -15.12 8.06
CA ARG A 700 17.73 -14.85 9.15
C ARG A 700 16.39 -15.51 8.89
N PHE A 701 15.85 -16.18 9.90
CA PHE A 701 14.51 -16.73 9.94
C PHE A 701 13.71 -15.93 10.98
N THR A 702 12.87 -15.00 10.54
CA THR A 702 12.04 -14.19 11.44
C THR A 702 10.91 -15.04 12.02
N VAL A 703 10.60 -14.88 13.32
CA VAL A 703 9.45 -15.52 13.95
C VAL A 703 8.25 -14.55 13.87
N PRO A 704 7.11 -14.96 13.28
CA PRO A 704 5.93 -14.10 13.21
C PRO A 704 5.33 -13.76 14.59
N GLU A 705 4.81 -12.54 14.75
CA GLU A 705 4.24 -12.09 16.02
C GLU A 705 2.92 -12.80 16.35
N GLY A 706 2.85 -13.39 17.55
CA GLY A 706 1.71 -14.18 18.00
C GLY A 706 1.86 -15.69 17.77
N LEU A 707 2.93 -16.16 17.12
CA LEU A 707 3.21 -17.59 17.02
C LEU A 707 3.46 -18.20 18.42
N PRO A 708 2.72 -19.24 18.85
CA PRO A 708 2.79 -19.76 20.22
C PRO A 708 4.20 -20.21 20.66
N GLN A 709 4.65 -19.75 21.82
CA GLN A 709 5.98 -20.00 22.38
C GLN A 709 5.94 -21.05 23.52
N PRO A 710 7.03 -21.79 23.77
CA PRO A 710 8.32 -21.78 23.07
C PRO A 710 8.30 -22.55 21.74
N LEU A 711 9.24 -22.24 20.85
CA LEU A 711 9.45 -22.98 19.61
C LEU A 711 10.40 -24.16 19.81
N THR A 712 10.09 -25.29 19.17
CA THR A 712 10.95 -26.47 19.07
C THR A 712 11.40 -26.65 17.62
N VAL A 713 12.71 -26.51 17.34
CA VAL A 713 13.27 -26.69 16.00
C VAL A 713 13.45 -28.18 15.72
N GLU A 714 12.81 -28.67 14.65
CA GLU A 714 12.79 -30.09 14.28
C GLU A 714 13.69 -30.40 13.07
N ARG A 715 13.71 -29.51 12.05
CA ARG A 715 14.47 -29.74 10.81
C ARG A 715 15.01 -28.45 10.22
N LEU A 716 16.22 -28.51 9.67
CA LEU A 716 16.63 -27.61 8.60
C LEU A 716 16.25 -28.24 7.25
N ARG A 717 15.63 -27.46 6.37
CA ARG A 717 15.17 -27.89 5.05
C ARG A 717 15.79 -26.99 3.99
N ILE A 718 16.44 -27.58 3.00
CA ILE A 718 16.80 -26.90 1.76
C ILE A 718 15.76 -27.28 0.72
N MET A 719 15.13 -26.29 0.09
CA MET A 719 13.99 -26.43 -0.78
C MET A 719 14.29 -25.88 -2.17
N GLU A 720 13.62 -26.41 -3.19
CA GLU A 720 13.52 -25.80 -4.51
C GLU A 720 12.11 -25.98 -5.06
N THR A 721 11.46 -24.87 -5.39
CA THR A 721 10.07 -24.81 -5.85
C THR A 721 9.97 -24.52 -7.35
N ARG A 722 11.01 -23.93 -7.97
CA ARG A 722 11.01 -23.55 -9.39
C ARG A 722 11.12 -24.82 -10.26
N PRO A 723 10.17 -25.14 -11.14
CA PRO A 723 10.22 -26.39 -11.92
C PRO A 723 11.46 -26.49 -12.84
N GLU A 724 11.84 -25.36 -13.44
CA GLU A 724 12.96 -25.25 -14.39
C GLU A 724 14.36 -25.42 -13.75
N ALA A 725 14.46 -25.22 -12.42
CA ALA A 725 15.74 -25.15 -11.70
C ALA A 725 16.33 -26.55 -11.39
N GLN A 726 16.92 -27.20 -12.40
CA GLN A 726 17.43 -28.57 -12.30
C GLN A 726 18.95 -28.59 -12.05
N TYR A 727 19.37 -28.73 -10.78
CA TYR A 727 20.78 -28.72 -10.36
C TYR A 727 21.10 -29.68 -9.21
N THR A 728 22.39 -29.82 -8.91
CA THR A 728 22.91 -30.43 -7.68
C THR A 728 23.58 -29.34 -6.84
N GLY A 729 23.21 -29.20 -5.56
CA GLY A 729 23.76 -28.19 -4.67
C GLY A 729 24.75 -28.75 -3.63
N ASP A 730 25.57 -27.87 -3.08
CA ASP A 730 26.68 -28.16 -2.16
C ASP A 730 26.92 -26.96 -1.23
N ILE A 731 26.22 -26.94 -0.09
CA ILE A 731 26.28 -25.85 0.89
C ILE A 731 26.93 -26.32 2.19
N THR A 732 27.37 -25.40 3.04
CA THR A 732 27.72 -25.71 4.45
C THR A 732 26.99 -24.78 5.40
N VAL A 733 26.38 -25.33 6.45
CA VAL A 733 25.68 -24.57 7.48
C VAL A 733 26.43 -24.58 8.81
N ALA A 734 26.40 -23.47 9.53
CA ALA A 734 27.05 -23.28 10.83
C ALA A 734 26.23 -22.35 11.75
N ASN A 735 26.54 -22.35 13.04
CA ASN A 735 26.06 -21.37 14.02
C ASN A 735 24.54 -21.09 14.03
N LEU A 736 23.67 -22.11 14.00
CA LEU A 736 22.23 -21.85 14.19
C LEU A 736 21.95 -21.34 15.62
N ARG A 737 21.57 -20.07 15.73
CA ARG A 737 21.26 -19.35 16.97
C ARG A 737 19.84 -18.83 16.96
N ALA A 738 19.31 -18.53 18.14
CA ALA A 738 18.04 -17.86 18.36
C ALA A 738 18.26 -16.57 19.15
N THR A 739 17.66 -15.47 18.70
CA THR A 739 17.49 -14.25 19.50
C THR A 739 16.17 -14.34 20.24
N THR A 740 16.22 -14.20 21.56
CA THR A 740 15.11 -14.51 22.47
C THR A 740 14.87 -13.38 23.46
N THR A 741 13.65 -13.33 24.00
CA THR A 741 13.27 -12.45 25.12
C THR A 741 12.76 -13.28 26.29
N PRO A 742 12.76 -12.73 27.52
CA PRO A 742 12.06 -13.32 28.66
C PRO A 742 10.61 -13.67 28.30
N GLN A 743 10.17 -14.89 28.63
CA GLN A 743 8.80 -15.33 28.30
C GLN A 743 7.77 -14.50 29.08
N ALA A 744 6.99 -13.70 28.36
CA ALA A 744 5.80 -13.03 28.89
C ALA A 744 4.57 -13.93 28.69
N GLU A 745 3.61 -13.88 29.63
CA GLU A 745 2.30 -14.48 29.41
C GLU A 745 1.55 -13.62 28.39
N LEU A 746 1.22 -14.20 27.23
CA LEU A 746 0.30 -13.59 26.28
C LEU A 746 -1.11 -13.64 26.90
N PRO A 747 -1.83 -12.51 27.05
CA PRO A 747 -3.23 -12.55 27.46
C PRO A 747 -4.07 -13.23 26.37
N GLU A 748 -5.08 -14.02 26.75
CA GLU A 748 -6.10 -14.48 25.81
C GLU A 748 -6.88 -13.27 25.29
N GLU A 749 -6.64 -12.88 24.04
CA GLU A 749 -7.42 -11.82 23.41
C GLU A 749 -8.83 -12.32 23.05
N PRO A 750 -9.88 -11.52 23.33
CA PRO A 750 -11.24 -11.88 22.97
C PRO A 750 -11.39 -11.83 21.45
N ARG A 751 -11.63 -13.00 20.85
CA ARG A 751 -11.81 -13.12 19.40
C ARG A 751 -13.08 -12.42 18.95
N ILE A 752 -12.96 -11.58 17.94
CA ILE A 752 -14.10 -11.01 17.23
C ILE A 752 -14.69 -12.12 16.34
N HIS A 753 -15.96 -12.46 16.55
CA HIS A 753 -16.67 -13.45 15.71
C HIS A 753 -17.61 -12.70 14.77
N ASP A 754 -17.43 -12.83 13.46
CA ASP A 754 -18.38 -12.25 12.51
C ASP A 754 -19.72 -13.00 12.56
N ALA A 755 -20.82 -12.23 12.61
CA ALA A 755 -22.17 -12.78 12.70
C ALA A 755 -22.66 -13.45 11.40
N ALA A 756 -22.01 -13.18 10.26
CA ALA A 756 -22.24 -13.89 9.02
C ALA A 756 -21.59 -15.29 9.01
N LEU A 757 -20.74 -15.67 9.98
CA LEU A 757 -20.35 -17.06 10.18
C LEU A 757 -21.11 -17.65 11.37
N LEU A 758 -22.14 -18.44 11.08
CA LEU A 758 -23.11 -18.86 12.10
C LEU A 758 -22.47 -19.78 13.14
N ALA A 759 -22.37 -19.34 14.39
CA ALA A 759 -22.04 -20.23 15.51
C ALA A 759 -23.19 -21.20 15.82
N ASN A 760 -24.44 -20.74 15.72
CA ASN A 760 -25.63 -21.56 15.92
C ASN A 760 -26.74 -21.23 14.92
N GLY A 761 -27.15 -22.21 14.12
CA GLY A 761 -28.19 -22.10 13.10
C GLY A 761 -27.90 -22.99 11.90
N ASP A 762 -28.67 -22.80 10.85
CA ASP A 762 -28.40 -23.33 9.51
C ASP A 762 -28.85 -22.27 8.49
N VAL A 763 -28.54 -22.46 7.21
CA VAL A 763 -28.90 -21.51 6.14
C VAL A 763 -30.06 -22.02 5.26
N SER A 764 -30.89 -22.94 5.77
CA SER A 764 -31.91 -23.64 4.99
C SER A 764 -33.18 -22.82 4.70
N ASP A 765 -33.35 -21.68 5.36
CA ASP A 765 -34.43 -20.72 5.14
C ASP A 765 -34.14 -19.73 4.02
N ARG A 766 -32.86 -19.55 3.65
CA ARG A 766 -32.45 -18.64 2.57
C ARG A 766 -32.74 -19.22 1.17
N PRO A 767 -33.21 -18.39 0.22
CA PRO A 767 -33.70 -18.84 -1.07
C PRO A 767 -32.61 -19.27 -2.06
N GLN A 768 -31.36 -18.86 -1.86
CA GLN A 768 -30.21 -19.28 -2.67
C GLN A 768 -29.12 -19.86 -1.78
N ARG A 769 -28.49 -20.96 -2.21
CA ARG A 769 -27.43 -21.62 -1.46
C ARG A 769 -26.27 -22.03 -2.35
N ILE A 770 -25.06 -21.60 -2.02
CA ILE A 770 -23.82 -21.95 -2.71
C ILE A 770 -22.99 -22.79 -1.75
N ALA A 771 -22.57 -23.99 -2.16
CA ALA A 771 -21.61 -24.77 -1.40
C ALA A 771 -20.18 -24.46 -1.87
N VAL A 772 -19.25 -24.39 -0.93
CA VAL A 772 -17.83 -24.11 -1.16
C VAL A 772 -17.01 -25.26 -0.61
N MET A 773 -16.10 -25.79 -1.43
CA MET A 773 -15.07 -26.73 -1.03
C MET A 773 -13.72 -26.29 -1.60
N SER A 774 -12.62 -26.63 -0.95
CA SER A 774 -11.26 -26.32 -1.42
C SER A 774 -10.26 -27.34 -0.86
N ASP A 775 -9.00 -27.28 -1.29
CA ASP A 775 -7.89 -27.91 -0.55
C ASP A 775 -8.10 -29.42 -0.30
N ALA A 776 -8.38 -30.16 -1.37
CA ALA A 776 -8.34 -31.62 -1.35
C ALA A 776 -6.93 -32.16 -1.63
N GLN A 777 -6.17 -31.48 -2.49
CA GLN A 777 -4.77 -31.78 -2.85
C GLN A 777 -4.49 -33.27 -3.07
N PHE A 778 -5.15 -33.90 -4.04
CA PHE A 778 -4.85 -35.28 -4.43
C PHE A 778 -3.96 -35.37 -5.68
N VAL A 779 -3.27 -36.52 -5.82
CA VAL A 779 -2.46 -36.88 -7.00
C VAL A 779 -2.93 -38.17 -7.66
N ALA A 780 -2.89 -38.21 -8.99
CA ALA A 780 -3.15 -39.39 -9.81
C ALA A 780 -2.10 -40.49 -9.65
N ALA A 781 -0.92 -40.17 -9.12
CA ALA A 781 0.07 -41.15 -8.68
C ALA A 781 -0.42 -42.02 -7.50
N SER A 782 -1.36 -41.51 -6.69
CA SER A 782 -1.94 -42.17 -5.51
C SER A 782 -3.47 -42.08 -5.52
N PRO A 783 -4.14 -42.73 -6.49
CA PRO A 783 -5.58 -42.55 -6.74
C PRO A 783 -6.49 -43.21 -5.69
N ASP A 784 -5.93 -44.04 -4.81
CA ASP A 784 -6.61 -44.71 -3.69
C ASP A 784 -6.19 -44.08 -2.33
N SER A 785 -5.78 -42.81 -2.32
CA SER A 785 -5.31 -42.09 -1.11
C SER A 785 -6.45 -41.51 -0.28
N ASP A 786 -6.16 -41.23 1.00
CA ASP A 786 -7.13 -40.64 1.93
C ASP A 786 -7.64 -39.27 1.44
N ALA A 787 -6.80 -38.49 0.73
CA ALA A 787 -7.19 -37.23 0.08
C ALA A 787 -8.27 -37.43 -1.01
N VAL A 788 -8.18 -38.50 -1.81
CA VAL A 788 -9.20 -38.84 -2.83
C VAL A 788 -10.50 -39.29 -2.17
N GLU A 789 -10.44 -40.14 -1.14
CA GLU A 789 -11.65 -40.54 -0.40
C GLU A 789 -12.28 -39.36 0.36
N GLY A 790 -11.47 -38.43 0.88
CA GLY A 790 -11.91 -37.17 1.45
C GLY A 790 -12.66 -36.29 0.46
N ALA A 791 -12.08 -36.03 -0.72
CA ALA A 791 -12.74 -35.29 -1.80
C ALA A 791 -14.09 -35.94 -2.18
N ARG A 792 -14.11 -37.28 -2.32
CA ARG A 792 -15.33 -38.03 -2.61
C ARG A 792 -16.36 -37.96 -1.48
N ARG A 793 -15.94 -37.99 -0.21
CA ARG A 793 -16.83 -37.80 0.95
C ARG A 793 -17.50 -36.43 0.87
N THR A 794 -16.71 -35.37 0.74
CA THR A 794 -17.22 -33.99 0.67
C THR A 794 -18.18 -33.80 -0.50
N LEU A 795 -17.84 -34.25 -1.72
CA LEU A 795 -18.74 -34.19 -2.88
C LEU A 795 -20.07 -34.94 -2.65
N ARG A 796 -20.07 -36.07 -1.94
CA ARG A 796 -21.30 -36.80 -1.59
C ARG A 796 -22.14 -36.01 -0.57
N GLU A 797 -21.53 -35.47 0.48
CA GLU A 797 -22.20 -34.68 1.52
C GLU A 797 -22.84 -33.40 0.94
N ILE A 798 -22.10 -32.66 0.12
CA ILE A 798 -22.58 -31.45 -0.56
C ILE A 798 -23.76 -31.79 -1.48
N ARG A 799 -23.64 -32.84 -2.30
CA ARG A 799 -24.71 -33.28 -3.21
C ARG A 799 -25.98 -33.64 -2.45
N GLU A 800 -25.86 -34.26 -1.27
CA GLU A 800 -27.00 -34.56 -0.39
C GLU A 800 -27.63 -33.30 0.22
N ALA A 801 -26.84 -32.25 0.51
CA ALA A 801 -27.36 -30.95 0.94
C ALA A 801 -28.06 -30.14 -0.18
N SER A 802 -27.84 -30.53 -1.44
CA SER A 802 -28.51 -29.99 -2.64
C SER A 802 -28.46 -28.45 -2.74
N PRO A 803 -27.27 -27.82 -2.87
CA PRO A 803 -27.14 -26.39 -3.16
C PRO A 803 -27.64 -26.04 -4.58
N ASP A 804 -27.71 -24.74 -4.89
CA ASP A 804 -28.01 -24.21 -6.22
C ASP A 804 -26.74 -24.09 -7.10
N LEU A 805 -25.56 -24.02 -6.47
CA LEU A 805 -24.24 -23.98 -7.11
C LEU A 805 -23.19 -24.64 -6.19
N LEU A 806 -22.22 -25.34 -6.78
CA LEU A 806 -20.96 -25.71 -6.12
C LEU A 806 -19.82 -24.81 -6.62
N VAL A 807 -19.02 -24.25 -5.72
CA VAL A 807 -17.72 -23.64 -6.02
C VAL A 807 -16.62 -24.50 -5.43
N ILE A 808 -15.72 -24.98 -6.28
CA ILE A 808 -14.46 -25.58 -5.88
C ILE A 808 -13.44 -24.45 -5.88
N ASN A 809 -13.06 -23.94 -4.72
CA ASN A 809 -12.23 -22.74 -4.58
C ASN A 809 -10.73 -23.11 -4.44
N GLY A 810 -10.16 -23.68 -5.49
CA GLY A 810 -8.74 -24.06 -5.59
C GLY A 810 -8.30 -25.32 -4.83
N ASP A 811 -7.10 -25.77 -5.19
CA ASP A 811 -6.34 -26.86 -4.60
C ASP A 811 -7.10 -28.19 -4.53
N LEU A 812 -7.80 -28.55 -5.61
CA LEU A 812 -8.40 -29.89 -5.72
C LEU A 812 -7.31 -30.93 -6.04
N VAL A 813 -6.33 -30.57 -6.85
CA VAL A 813 -5.14 -31.38 -7.16
C VAL A 813 -3.90 -30.85 -6.43
N ASP A 814 -2.79 -31.60 -6.42
CA ASP A 814 -1.54 -31.21 -5.71
C ASP A 814 -0.37 -30.85 -6.65
N GLU A 815 -0.30 -31.43 -7.86
CA GLU A 815 0.88 -31.33 -8.75
C GLU A 815 0.57 -30.73 -10.15
N ALA A 816 -0.64 -30.22 -10.40
CA ALA A 816 -1.05 -29.61 -11.69
C ALA A 816 -0.82 -30.47 -12.96
N SER A 817 -0.67 -31.80 -12.84
CA SER A 817 -0.40 -32.65 -14.00
C SER A 817 -1.67 -32.95 -14.80
N PRO A 818 -1.59 -33.18 -16.13
CA PRO A 818 -2.73 -33.61 -16.93
C PRO A 818 -3.38 -34.91 -16.39
N GLU A 819 -2.59 -35.80 -15.81
CA GLU A 819 -3.07 -37.00 -15.12
C GLU A 819 -3.90 -36.68 -13.86
N ASP A 820 -3.53 -35.66 -13.08
CA ASP A 820 -4.29 -35.21 -11.90
C ASP A 820 -5.63 -34.60 -12.31
N PHE A 821 -5.63 -33.71 -13.31
CA PHE A 821 -6.87 -33.15 -13.84
C PHE A 821 -7.78 -34.23 -14.46
N ALA A 822 -7.22 -35.24 -15.12
CA ALA A 822 -7.97 -36.41 -15.61
C ALA A 822 -8.42 -37.38 -14.49
N LEU A 823 -7.89 -37.26 -13.27
CA LEU A 823 -8.45 -37.90 -12.07
C LEU A 823 -9.57 -37.03 -11.47
N ALA A 824 -9.37 -35.71 -11.38
CA ALA A 824 -10.38 -34.77 -10.89
C ALA A 824 -11.67 -34.81 -11.71
N GLN A 825 -11.57 -34.75 -13.05
CA GLN A 825 -12.70 -34.93 -13.96
C GLN A 825 -13.45 -36.24 -13.68
N ARG A 826 -12.73 -37.35 -13.47
CA ARG A 826 -13.32 -38.67 -13.20
C ARG A 826 -14.02 -38.74 -11.85
N ILE A 827 -13.44 -38.13 -10.81
CA ILE A 827 -14.08 -38.02 -9.49
C ILE A 827 -15.39 -37.23 -9.60
N LEU A 828 -15.39 -36.12 -10.34
CA LEU A 828 -16.59 -35.32 -10.61
C LEU A 828 -17.62 -36.08 -11.47
N GLU A 829 -17.19 -36.81 -12.51
CA GLU A 829 -18.07 -37.68 -13.32
C GLU A 829 -18.72 -38.81 -12.49
N GLU A 830 -18.04 -39.32 -11.47
CA GLU A 830 -18.53 -40.43 -10.63
C GLU A 830 -19.41 -39.94 -9.47
N GLU A 831 -18.99 -38.90 -8.75
CA GLU A 831 -19.69 -38.40 -7.56
C GLU A 831 -20.68 -37.26 -7.88
N TRP A 832 -20.34 -36.36 -8.81
CA TRP A 832 -21.11 -35.13 -9.07
C TRP A 832 -22.10 -35.25 -10.25
N THR A 833 -22.79 -36.38 -10.35
CA THR A 833 -23.80 -36.68 -11.41
C THR A 833 -25.14 -35.94 -11.25
N SER A 834 -25.16 -34.80 -10.56
CA SER A 834 -26.38 -34.02 -10.29
C SER A 834 -26.62 -32.95 -11.37
N ASP A 835 -27.86 -32.46 -11.48
CA ASP A 835 -28.19 -31.30 -12.32
C ASP A 835 -27.74 -29.95 -11.69
N ILE A 836 -26.96 -29.97 -10.60
CA ILE A 836 -26.44 -28.78 -9.92
C ILE A 836 -25.15 -28.32 -10.62
N PRO A 837 -25.07 -27.07 -11.11
CA PRO A 837 -23.86 -26.54 -11.72
C PRO A 837 -22.71 -26.49 -10.73
N TYR A 838 -21.48 -26.53 -11.25
CA TYR A 838 -20.29 -26.21 -10.48
C TYR A 838 -19.39 -25.24 -11.24
N VAL A 839 -18.59 -24.47 -10.52
CA VAL A 839 -17.42 -23.73 -11.02
C VAL A 839 -16.20 -24.20 -10.25
N TYR A 840 -15.07 -24.27 -10.94
CA TYR A 840 -13.78 -24.58 -10.34
C TYR A 840 -12.89 -23.35 -10.54
N VAL A 841 -12.39 -22.80 -9.43
CA VAL A 841 -11.42 -21.71 -9.37
C VAL A 841 -10.04 -22.35 -9.17
N PRO A 842 -8.99 -21.96 -9.89
CA PRO A 842 -7.64 -22.48 -9.65
C PRO A 842 -6.99 -21.87 -8.39
N GLY A 843 -6.35 -22.73 -7.60
CA GLY A 843 -5.43 -22.41 -6.51
C GLY A 843 -3.97 -22.62 -6.93
N ASN A 844 -3.03 -22.38 -6.02
CA ASN A 844 -1.60 -22.46 -6.35
C ASN A 844 -1.14 -23.89 -6.68
N HIS A 845 -1.81 -24.94 -6.19
CA HIS A 845 -1.50 -26.32 -6.58
C HIS A 845 -2.00 -26.70 -7.98
N GLU A 846 -2.84 -25.86 -8.61
CA GLU A 846 -3.16 -25.96 -10.04
C GLU A 846 -2.09 -25.35 -10.97
N VAL A 847 -1.03 -24.74 -10.41
CA VAL A 847 0.18 -24.29 -11.16
C VAL A 847 1.51 -24.79 -10.58
N MET A 848 1.54 -25.43 -9.41
CA MET A 848 2.78 -25.79 -8.70
C MET A 848 3.69 -26.79 -9.44
N GLY A 849 3.14 -27.66 -10.30
CA GLY A 849 3.89 -28.68 -11.03
C GLY A 849 3.68 -28.69 -12.54
N GLY A 850 2.93 -27.72 -13.09
CA GLY A 850 2.50 -27.69 -14.48
C GLY A 850 1.93 -26.33 -14.88
N ASP A 851 1.82 -26.10 -16.18
CA ASP A 851 1.28 -24.86 -16.77
C ASP A 851 -0.24 -24.75 -16.52
N ILE A 852 -0.74 -23.54 -16.25
CA ILE A 852 -2.17 -23.24 -16.07
C ILE A 852 -3.02 -23.67 -17.28
N ALA A 853 -2.44 -23.73 -18.48
CA ALA A 853 -3.08 -24.28 -19.67
C ALA A 853 -3.58 -25.73 -19.51
N ASN A 854 -2.97 -26.52 -18.61
CA ASN A 854 -3.46 -27.87 -18.26
C ASN A 854 -4.84 -27.80 -17.55
N PHE A 855 -5.02 -26.82 -16.66
CA PHE A 855 -6.31 -26.54 -16.02
C PHE A 855 -7.31 -26.06 -17.07
N GLU A 856 -6.91 -25.12 -17.94
CA GLU A 856 -7.80 -24.55 -18.96
C GLU A 856 -8.32 -25.59 -19.96
N GLU A 857 -7.47 -26.53 -20.42
CA GLU A 857 -7.90 -27.64 -21.29
C GLU A 857 -8.90 -28.57 -20.58
N ALA A 858 -8.77 -28.74 -19.26
CA ALA A 858 -9.58 -29.64 -18.47
C ALA A 858 -10.90 -29.05 -17.95
N PHE A 859 -10.93 -27.76 -17.59
CA PHE A 859 -12.03 -27.12 -16.86
C PHE A 859 -12.51 -25.80 -17.46
N GLY A 860 -11.75 -25.19 -18.37
CA GLY A 860 -12.10 -23.92 -19.01
C GLY A 860 -11.44 -22.69 -18.37
N PRO A 861 -11.97 -21.48 -18.60
CA PRO A 861 -11.31 -20.23 -18.22
C PRO A 861 -11.08 -20.12 -16.70
N THR A 862 -9.94 -19.54 -16.33
CA THR A 862 -9.50 -19.36 -14.94
C THR A 862 -10.30 -18.30 -14.18
N SER A 863 -10.92 -17.35 -14.89
CA SER A 863 -11.78 -16.31 -14.35
C SER A 863 -13.15 -16.32 -15.03
N THR A 864 -14.24 -16.15 -14.28
CA THR A 864 -15.62 -16.22 -14.79
C THR A 864 -16.57 -15.26 -14.08
N ALA A 865 -17.69 -14.94 -14.73
CA ALA A 865 -18.82 -14.27 -14.10
C ALA A 865 -20.15 -14.87 -14.56
N GLN A 866 -21.10 -15.06 -13.63
CA GLN A 866 -22.44 -15.59 -13.92
C GLN A 866 -23.50 -15.09 -12.94
N ASP A 867 -24.75 -15.01 -13.40
CA ASP A 867 -25.88 -14.67 -12.56
C ASP A 867 -26.47 -15.93 -11.90
N LEU A 868 -26.33 -16.06 -10.59
CA LEU A 868 -27.11 -17.00 -9.80
C LEU A 868 -28.36 -16.28 -9.30
N GLY A 869 -29.45 -16.35 -10.06
CA GLY A 869 -30.74 -15.73 -9.69
C GLY A 869 -30.70 -14.20 -9.73
N ALA A 870 -30.55 -13.57 -8.55
CA ALA A 870 -30.42 -12.12 -8.39
C ALA A 870 -29.08 -11.71 -7.75
N THR A 871 -28.13 -12.65 -7.70
CA THR A 871 -26.77 -12.46 -7.17
C THR A 871 -25.76 -12.73 -8.28
N LYS A 872 -24.81 -11.81 -8.50
CA LYS A 872 -23.67 -12.06 -9.40
C LYS A 872 -22.64 -12.93 -8.67
N VAL A 873 -22.15 -13.98 -9.33
CA VAL A 873 -21.03 -14.79 -8.86
C VAL A 873 -19.84 -14.49 -9.78
N ILE A 874 -18.74 -14.02 -9.20
CA ILE A 874 -17.49 -13.67 -9.89
C ILE A 874 -16.40 -14.60 -9.36
N THR A 875 -15.62 -15.22 -10.24
CA THR A 875 -14.46 -16.03 -9.88
C THR A 875 -13.21 -15.49 -10.55
N MET A 876 -12.10 -15.44 -9.82
CA MET A 876 -10.84 -14.81 -10.23
C MET A 876 -9.66 -15.76 -9.97
N ASN A 877 -8.64 -15.68 -10.80
CA ASN A 877 -7.43 -16.48 -10.68
C ASN A 877 -6.39 -15.81 -9.77
N SER A 878 -6.27 -16.32 -8.54
CA SER A 878 -5.16 -15.97 -7.64
C SER A 878 -4.03 -17.02 -7.63
N ALA A 879 -4.07 -18.06 -8.45
CA ALA A 879 -3.13 -19.20 -8.39
C ALA A 879 -1.63 -18.80 -8.37
N PRO A 880 -1.18 -17.74 -9.07
CA PRO A 880 0.21 -17.24 -8.97
C PRO A 880 0.59 -16.58 -7.64
N GLY A 881 -0.36 -16.44 -6.69
CA GLY A 881 -0.20 -15.68 -5.43
C GLY A 881 -0.66 -14.22 -5.52
N THR A 882 -1.08 -13.76 -6.70
CA THR A 882 -1.54 -12.40 -7.01
C THR A 882 -2.64 -12.46 -8.08
N LEU A 883 -3.53 -11.46 -8.13
CA LEU A 883 -4.57 -11.32 -9.15
C LEU A 883 -4.05 -10.66 -10.44
N ALA A 884 -2.90 -9.99 -10.41
CA ALA A 884 -2.20 -9.49 -11.59
C ALA A 884 -1.32 -10.55 -12.31
N GLY A 885 -1.24 -11.78 -11.80
CA GLY A 885 -0.28 -12.80 -12.24
C GLY A 885 -0.43 -13.25 -13.71
N ASP A 886 -1.64 -13.21 -14.26
CA ASP A 886 -1.94 -13.50 -15.67
C ASP A 886 -2.20 -12.21 -16.49
N GLY A 887 -1.76 -11.05 -15.98
CA GLY A 887 -2.12 -9.73 -16.49
C GLY A 887 -3.40 -9.16 -15.86
N LEU A 888 -3.78 -7.95 -16.27
CA LEU A 888 -4.81 -7.16 -15.58
C LEU A 888 -6.26 -7.48 -15.96
N GLY A 889 -6.50 -8.27 -17.01
CA GLY A 889 -7.84 -8.47 -17.58
C GLY A 889 -8.90 -9.04 -16.63
N GLN A 890 -8.50 -9.72 -15.55
CA GLN A 890 -9.44 -10.17 -14.52
C GLN A 890 -9.81 -9.07 -13.50
N LEU A 891 -8.94 -8.08 -13.29
CA LEU A 891 -9.22 -6.89 -12.49
C LEU A 891 -10.14 -5.94 -13.26
N GLU A 892 -9.90 -5.76 -14.56
CA GLU A 892 -10.83 -5.07 -15.48
C GLU A 892 -12.21 -5.76 -15.50
N MET A 893 -12.25 -7.09 -15.55
CA MET A 893 -13.50 -7.86 -15.46
C MET A 893 -14.22 -7.63 -14.12
N LEU A 894 -13.49 -7.53 -13.00
CA LEU A 894 -14.09 -7.23 -11.70
C LEU A 894 -14.74 -5.83 -11.71
N GLU A 895 -14.05 -4.81 -12.23
CA GLU A 895 -14.61 -3.46 -12.43
C GLU A 895 -15.88 -3.49 -13.29
N GLU A 896 -15.84 -4.15 -14.46
CA GLU A 896 -17.00 -4.27 -15.36
C GLU A 896 -18.19 -4.95 -14.68
N GLN A 897 -17.95 -6.07 -14.00
CA GLN A 897 -19.03 -6.86 -13.38
C GLN A 897 -19.62 -6.19 -12.13
N LEU A 898 -18.82 -5.46 -11.34
CA LEU A 898 -19.34 -4.61 -10.27
C LEU A 898 -20.14 -3.44 -10.84
N GLY A 899 -19.71 -2.84 -11.96
CA GLY A 899 -20.48 -1.84 -12.71
C GLY A 899 -21.84 -2.37 -13.19
N GLU A 900 -21.88 -3.58 -13.77
CA GLU A 900 -23.12 -4.23 -14.19
C GLU A 900 -24.08 -4.46 -13.00
N VAL A 901 -23.55 -4.92 -11.86
CA VAL A 901 -24.34 -5.09 -10.64
C VAL A 901 -24.83 -3.73 -10.12
N ALA A 902 -24.03 -2.67 -10.20
CA ALA A 902 -24.42 -1.32 -9.78
C ALA A 902 -25.64 -0.81 -10.57
N GLU A 903 -25.59 -0.91 -11.91
CA GLU A 903 -26.64 -0.41 -12.82
C GLU A 903 -27.91 -1.27 -12.86
N SER A 904 -27.81 -2.56 -12.53
CA SER A 904 -28.92 -3.52 -12.68
C SER A 904 -30.02 -3.39 -11.61
N ASP A 905 -31.28 -3.20 -12.02
CA ASP A 905 -32.47 -3.34 -11.15
C ASP A 905 -32.74 -4.81 -10.72
N ALA A 906 -32.10 -5.79 -11.38
CA ALA A 906 -32.35 -7.21 -11.16
C ALA A 906 -31.31 -7.89 -10.27
N LEU A 907 -30.10 -7.33 -10.17
CA LEU A 907 -29.03 -7.82 -9.32
C LEU A 907 -28.99 -7.01 -8.01
N THR A 908 -29.02 -7.71 -6.89
CA THR A 908 -29.06 -7.10 -5.54
C THR A 908 -27.72 -7.18 -4.82
N GLY A 909 -26.74 -7.87 -5.38
CA GLY A 909 -25.39 -7.99 -4.81
C GLY A 909 -24.50 -8.95 -5.59
N ALA A 910 -23.25 -9.08 -5.14
CA ALA A 910 -22.24 -9.95 -5.76
C ALA A 910 -21.48 -10.78 -4.73
N VAL A 911 -20.99 -11.96 -5.12
CA VAL A 911 -20.03 -12.75 -4.34
C VAL A 911 -18.81 -13.04 -5.20
N VAL A 912 -17.64 -12.61 -4.72
CA VAL A 912 -16.34 -12.77 -5.38
C VAL A 912 -15.62 -13.96 -4.76
N PHE A 913 -15.02 -14.81 -5.60
CA PHE A 913 -14.24 -15.96 -5.20
C PHE A 913 -12.85 -15.93 -5.83
N PHE A 914 -11.81 -16.09 -5.01
CA PHE A 914 -10.46 -16.44 -5.43
C PHE A 914 -9.81 -17.29 -4.32
N HIS A 915 -8.70 -17.97 -4.60
CA HIS A 915 -8.15 -18.98 -3.68
C HIS A 915 -7.40 -18.35 -2.48
N HIS A 916 -6.43 -17.47 -2.71
CA HIS A 916 -5.64 -16.84 -1.64
C HIS A 916 -6.42 -15.70 -0.97
N PRO A 917 -6.68 -15.71 0.36
CA PRO A 917 -7.27 -14.56 1.06
C PRO A 917 -6.49 -13.26 0.88
N THR A 918 -7.17 -12.13 1.11
CA THR A 918 -6.52 -10.82 1.29
C THR A 918 -5.74 -10.76 2.61
N ASP A 919 -6.29 -11.36 3.67
CA ASP A 919 -5.76 -11.47 5.03
C ASP A 919 -5.81 -12.94 5.52
N ASP A 920 -4.66 -13.52 5.90
CA ASP A 920 -4.60 -14.88 6.47
C ASP A 920 -4.86 -14.82 7.98
N PRO A 921 -5.91 -15.49 8.51
CA PRO A 921 -6.25 -15.44 9.93
C PRO A 921 -5.25 -16.16 10.85
N LEU A 922 -4.22 -16.81 10.30
CA LEU A 922 -3.14 -17.44 11.06
C LEU A 922 -1.96 -16.46 11.28
N PRO A 923 -1.31 -16.46 12.46
CA PRO A 923 -0.17 -15.59 12.74
C PRO A 923 1.04 -15.74 11.80
N SER A 924 1.07 -16.75 10.93
CA SER A 924 2.15 -16.96 9.96
C SER A 924 2.00 -16.13 8.68
N GLU A 925 0.82 -15.58 8.39
CA GLU A 925 0.55 -14.69 7.24
C GLU A 925 1.01 -15.29 5.88
N SER A 926 1.04 -16.63 5.81
CA SER A 926 1.75 -17.40 4.79
C SER A 926 0.88 -17.78 3.59
N SER A 927 -0.41 -17.45 3.66
CA SER A 927 -1.45 -17.99 2.77
C SER A 927 -2.31 -16.90 2.13
N GLN A 928 -1.94 -15.62 2.29
CA GLN A 928 -2.61 -14.49 1.67
C GLN A 928 -2.00 -14.11 0.31
N LEU A 929 -2.65 -13.20 -0.41
CA LEU A 929 -2.09 -12.57 -1.61
C LEU A 929 -0.71 -11.96 -1.27
N SER A 930 0.29 -12.26 -2.11
CA SER A 930 1.68 -11.87 -1.88
C SER A 930 1.89 -10.37 -2.00
N ASP A 931 1.07 -9.69 -2.80
CA ASP A 931 0.97 -8.24 -2.83
C ASP A 931 -0.14 -7.75 -1.88
N GLN A 932 0.29 -7.23 -0.73
CA GLN A 932 -0.61 -6.67 0.29
C GLN A 932 -1.17 -5.29 -0.05
N ARG A 933 -0.67 -4.64 -1.11
CA ARG A 933 -1.28 -3.43 -1.69
C ARG A 933 -2.42 -3.81 -2.62
N GLU A 934 -2.22 -4.82 -3.48
CA GLU A 934 -3.28 -5.42 -4.31
C GLU A 934 -4.44 -5.91 -3.43
N ALA A 935 -4.14 -6.62 -2.34
CA ALA A 935 -5.14 -7.10 -1.39
C ALA A 935 -6.02 -5.97 -0.82
N ARG A 936 -5.42 -4.86 -0.36
CA ARG A 936 -6.14 -3.70 0.20
C ARG A 936 -6.95 -2.96 -0.84
N ALA A 937 -6.40 -2.73 -2.03
CA ALA A 937 -7.11 -2.04 -3.11
C ALA A 937 -8.35 -2.83 -3.57
N ILE A 938 -8.32 -4.17 -3.54
CA ILE A 938 -9.50 -5.02 -3.74
C ILE A 938 -10.53 -4.83 -2.62
N GLU A 939 -10.11 -4.85 -1.35
CA GLU A 939 -11.02 -4.62 -0.22
C GLU A 939 -11.68 -3.24 -0.29
N GLU A 940 -10.92 -2.21 -0.63
CA GLU A 940 -11.37 -0.83 -0.82
C GLU A 940 -12.34 -0.71 -2.00
N GLN A 941 -12.06 -1.36 -3.13
CA GLN A 941 -12.95 -1.41 -4.29
C GLN A 941 -14.30 -2.07 -3.96
N LEU A 942 -14.30 -3.19 -3.24
CA LEU A 942 -15.53 -3.86 -2.80
C LEU A 942 -16.31 -3.00 -1.77
N ALA A 943 -15.59 -2.33 -0.86
CA ALA A 943 -16.17 -1.41 0.10
C ALA A 943 -16.81 -0.18 -0.58
N GLU A 944 -16.14 0.42 -1.57
CA GLU A 944 -16.64 1.55 -2.35
C GLU A 944 -17.87 1.17 -3.17
N PHE A 945 -17.85 0.02 -3.85
CA PHE A 945 -19.00 -0.52 -4.55
C PHE A 945 -20.22 -0.60 -3.61
N ARG A 946 -20.05 -1.16 -2.41
CA ARG A 946 -21.11 -1.26 -1.40
C ARG A 946 -21.57 0.13 -0.93
N ARG A 947 -20.64 1.06 -0.69
CA ARG A 947 -20.89 2.40 -0.15
C ARG A 947 -21.64 3.31 -1.13
N THR A 948 -21.26 3.29 -2.41
CA THR A 948 -21.85 4.11 -3.48
C THR A 948 -23.23 3.60 -3.89
N THR A 949 -23.35 2.31 -4.17
CA THR A 949 -24.56 1.67 -4.70
C THR A 949 -25.58 1.32 -3.63
N GLY A 950 -25.14 1.02 -2.41
CA GLY A 950 -25.97 0.44 -1.35
C GLY A 950 -26.41 -1.00 -1.62
N LYS A 951 -25.72 -1.72 -2.51
CA LYS A 951 -25.89 -3.17 -2.76
C LYS A 951 -24.81 -3.94 -2.01
N SER A 952 -25.13 -5.16 -1.58
CA SER A 952 -24.21 -5.98 -0.81
C SER A 952 -23.18 -6.69 -1.66
N VAL A 953 -21.98 -6.90 -1.11
CA VAL A 953 -20.93 -7.72 -1.70
C VAL A 953 -20.23 -8.55 -0.63
N ALA A 954 -19.66 -9.68 -1.01
CA ALA A 954 -18.86 -10.55 -0.15
C ALA A 954 -17.67 -11.15 -0.91
N LEU A 955 -16.61 -11.44 -0.18
CA LEU A 955 -15.40 -12.12 -0.65
C LEU A 955 -15.29 -13.49 0.04
N VAL A 956 -15.00 -14.54 -0.75
CA VAL A 956 -14.83 -15.90 -0.25
C VAL A 956 -13.54 -16.52 -0.79
N SER A 957 -12.65 -16.87 0.13
CA SER A 957 -11.31 -17.41 -0.13
C SER A 957 -11.09 -18.79 0.52
N ALA A 958 -9.87 -19.31 0.44
CA ALA A 958 -9.46 -20.64 0.88
C ALA A 958 -7.97 -20.63 1.31
N HIS A 959 -7.17 -21.62 0.89
CA HIS A 959 -5.70 -21.71 1.02
C HIS A 959 -5.13 -21.84 2.44
N ALA A 960 -5.49 -20.95 3.38
CA ALA A 960 -5.00 -20.94 4.77
C ALA A 960 -5.33 -22.21 5.58
N GLY A 961 -6.18 -23.09 5.05
CA GLY A 961 -6.46 -24.41 5.60
C GLY A 961 -7.16 -24.42 6.96
N VAL A 962 -7.85 -23.32 7.27
CA VAL A 962 -8.73 -23.13 8.43
C VAL A 962 -10.02 -22.45 8.00
N PHE A 963 -11.11 -22.70 8.73
CA PHE A 963 -12.37 -21.98 8.54
C PHE A 963 -12.33 -20.66 9.31
N HIS A 964 -12.59 -19.54 8.64
CA HIS A 964 -12.65 -18.22 9.26
C HIS A 964 -13.76 -17.36 8.64
N GLY A 965 -14.23 -16.37 9.38
CA GLY A 965 -15.21 -15.39 8.90
C GLY A 965 -15.05 -14.05 9.60
N GLY A 966 -14.97 -13.01 8.79
CA GLY A 966 -14.73 -11.63 9.18
C GLY A 966 -15.59 -10.66 8.37
N ALA A 967 -15.27 -9.38 8.52
CA ALA A 967 -15.75 -8.33 7.64
C ALA A 967 -14.67 -7.27 7.48
N VAL A 968 -14.69 -6.54 6.36
CA VAL A 968 -13.82 -5.40 6.07
C VAL A 968 -14.68 -4.29 5.49
N GLU A 969 -14.73 -3.12 6.13
CA GLU A 969 -15.54 -1.95 5.74
C GLU A 969 -17.03 -2.26 5.37
N GLY A 970 -17.62 -3.30 5.97
CA GLY A 970 -18.99 -3.75 5.72
C GLY A 970 -19.18 -4.70 4.53
N VAL A 971 -18.09 -5.27 4.01
CA VAL A 971 -18.04 -6.43 3.11
C VAL A 971 -17.83 -7.68 3.97
N THR A 972 -18.60 -8.75 3.76
CA THR A 972 -18.35 -10.02 4.47
C THR A 972 -17.16 -10.73 3.84
N THR A 973 -16.18 -11.16 4.64
CA THR A 973 -15.03 -11.97 4.21
C THR A 973 -15.11 -13.37 4.84
N LEU A 974 -14.86 -14.42 4.06
CA LEU A 974 -14.92 -15.82 4.53
C LEU A 974 -13.74 -16.61 3.98
N VAL A 975 -13.06 -17.36 4.84
CA VAL A 975 -12.02 -18.33 4.44
C VAL A 975 -12.58 -19.73 4.62
N ASN A 976 -12.66 -20.50 3.53
CA ASN A 976 -13.06 -21.90 3.55
C ASN A 976 -11.86 -22.78 3.93
N GLY A 977 -12.00 -23.62 4.95
CA GLY A 977 -10.97 -24.58 5.34
C GLY A 977 -11.01 -25.87 4.50
N ASN A 978 -10.07 -26.76 4.80
CA ASN A 978 -9.76 -27.90 3.94
C ASN A 978 -10.93 -28.87 3.73
N SER A 979 -11.16 -29.33 2.50
CA SER A 979 -12.24 -30.26 2.13
C SER A 979 -11.78 -31.67 1.74
N GLY A 980 -10.48 -31.96 1.81
CA GLY A 980 -9.94 -33.31 1.67
C GLY A 980 -8.61 -33.54 2.40
N LYS A 981 -7.73 -32.53 2.49
CA LYS A 981 -6.48 -32.60 3.26
C LYS A 981 -6.70 -32.30 4.76
N SER A 982 -5.74 -32.68 5.61
CA SER A 982 -5.72 -32.34 7.04
C SER A 982 -5.68 -30.81 7.24
N PRO A 983 -6.31 -30.23 8.27
CA PRO A 983 -6.32 -28.78 8.48
C PRO A 983 -4.96 -28.25 8.91
N ALA A 984 -4.66 -26.98 8.56
CA ALA A 984 -3.39 -26.32 8.86
C ALA A 984 -3.29 -25.82 10.31
N GLY A 985 -4.43 -25.47 10.93
CA GLY A 985 -4.50 -24.93 12.29
C GLY A 985 -4.99 -25.91 13.38
N THR A 986 -5.10 -25.38 14.60
CA THR A 986 -5.77 -26.05 15.73
C THR A 986 -7.29 -25.84 15.62
N PRO A 987 -8.13 -26.70 16.24
CA PRO A 987 -9.58 -26.50 16.22
C PRO A 987 -10.02 -25.13 16.73
N ALA A 988 -9.25 -24.52 17.64
CA ALA A 988 -9.49 -23.17 18.13
C ALA A 988 -9.31 -22.12 17.01
N THR A 989 -8.29 -22.23 16.16
CA THR A 989 -8.08 -21.33 15.00
C THR A 989 -8.88 -21.73 13.75
N GLY A 990 -9.90 -22.58 13.89
CA GLY A 990 -10.74 -23.04 12.77
C GLY A 990 -10.18 -24.26 12.01
N GLY A 991 -9.17 -24.93 12.57
CA GLY A 991 -8.53 -26.11 12.00
C GLY A 991 -9.32 -27.41 12.20
N PHE A 992 -10.26 -27.63 11.29
CA PHE A 992 -10.96 -28.90 11.02
C PHE A 992 -11.12 -29.09 9.51
N THR A 993 -11.45 -30.30 9.04
CA THR A 993 -11.73 -30.58 7.62
C THR A 993 -13.25 -30.59 7.39
N GLY A 994 -13.74 -30.10 6.25
CA GLY A 994 -15.16 -29.93 5.99
C GLY A 994 -15.44 -29.09 4.75
N TRP A 995 -16.57 -28.40 4.73
CA TRP A 995 -16.97 -27.52 3.64
C TRP A 995 -17.92 -26.43 4.16
N THR A 996 -18.20 -25.40 3.36
CA THR A 996 -19.08 -24.29 3.77
C THR A 996 -20.35 -24.24 2.90
N MET A 997 -21.52 -24.04 3.52
CA MET A 997 -22.74 -23.66 2.82
C MET A 997 -22.98 -22.16 3.03
N LEU A 998 -22.83 -21.37 1.98
CA LEU A 998 -23.30 -19.99 1.92
C LEU A 998 -24.80 -20.01 1.67
N GLY A 999 -25.58 -19.29 2.47
CA GLY A 999 -26.97 -18.96 2.15
C GLY A 999 -27.09 -17.48 1.85
N ILE A 1000 -27.83 -17.15 0.80
CA ILE A 1000 -28.03 -15.78 0.32
C ILE A 1000 -29.54 -15.51 0.18
N ASP A 1001 -30.01 -14.39 0.74
CA ASP A 1001 -31.34 -13.83 0.47
C ASP A 1001 -31.24 -12.51 -0.33
N PRO A 1002 -31.41 -12.57 -1.66
CA PRO A 1002 -31.41 -11.38 -2.52
C PRO A 1002 -32.44 -10.31 -2.11
N ALA A 1003 -33.53 -10.68 -1.42
CA ALA A 1003 -34.52 -9.71 -0.97
C ALA A 1003 -33.93 -8.69 0.03
N SER A 1004 -32.80 -9.03 0.67
CA SER A 1004 -32.07 -8.21 1.63
C SER A 1004 -30.79 -7.58 1.06
N GLY A 1005 -30.45 -7.82 -0.22
CA GLY A 1005 -29.18 -7.36 -0.80
C GLY A 1005 -29.06 -5.85 -1.03
N VAL A 1006 -30.18 -5.11 -1.03
CA VAL A 1006 -30.16 -3.63 -1.18
C VAL A 1006 -30.26 -2.99 0.22
N VAL A 1007 -29.10 -2.84 0.85
CA VAL A 1007 -28.91 -2.39 2.24
C VAL A 1007 -28.83 -0.86 2.38
N GLY A 1008 -28.54 -0.15 1.30
CA GLY A 1008 -28.40 1.32 1.29
C GLY A 1008 -27.06 1.81 1.87
N ARG A 1009 -26.97 3.11 2.17
CA ARG A 1009 -25.69 3.79 2.48
C ARG A 1009 -25.22 3.70 3.94
N ASN A 1010 -26.14 3.46 4.89
CA ASN A 1010 -25.81 3.33 6.31
C ASN A 1010 -26.60 2.17 6.94
N PRO A 1011 -26.33 0.92 6.53
CA PRO A 1011 -27.00 -0.26 7.07
C PRO A 1011 -26.43 -0.63 8.44
N ALA A 1012 -27.21 -1.42 9.18
CA ALA A 1012 -26.73 -2.13 10.35
C ALA A 1012 -26.06 -3.46 9.93
N THR A 1013 -25.22 -4.00 10.80
CA THR A 1013 -24.58 -5.32 10.63
C THR A 1013 -25.60 -6.43 10.33
N GLN A 1014 -26.80 -6.35 10.91
CA GLN A 1014 -27.86 -7.32 10.64
C GLN A 1014 -28.33 -7.31 9.17
N ASP A 1015 -28.31 -6.16 8.47
CA ASP A 1015 -28.74 -6.11 7.06
C ASP A 1015 -27.75 -6.88 6.16
N ARG A 1016 -26.44 -6.83 6.47
CA ARG A 1016 -25.39 -7.63 5.83
C ARG A 1016 -25.59 -9.13 6.08
N VAL A 1017 -25.86 -9.51 7.34
CA VAL A 1017 -26.07 -10.90 7.77
C VAL A 1017 -27.40 -11.47 7.26
N ASP A 1018 -28.44 -10.65 7.12
CA ASP A 1018 -29.72 -11.05 6.53
C ASP A 1018 -29.57 -11.38 5.05
N TRP A 1019 -28.75 -10.60 4.31
CA TRP A 1019 -28.39 -10.92 2.93
C TRP A 1019 -27.52 -12.17 2.81
N LEU A 1020 -26.43 -12.31 3.58
CA LEU A 1020 -25.52 -13.46 3.50
C LEU A 1020 -25.07 -13.92 4.88
N ALA A 1021 -25.19 -15.22 5.14
CA ALA A 1021 -24.41 -15.89 6.18
C ALA A 1021 -24.05 -17.33 5.74
N ALA A 1022 -23.06 -17.89 6.42
CA ALA A 1022 -22.42 -19.15 6.13
C ALA A 1022 -22.61 -20.16 7.28
N GLU A 1023 -22.79 -21.42 6.90
CA GLU A 1023 -22.83 -22.58 7.78
C GLU A 1023 -21.61 -23.47 7.45
N THR A 1024 -20.65 -23.58 8.37
CA THR A 1024 -19.55 -24.53 8.24
C THR A 1024 -20.03 -25.94 8.55
N ARG A 1025 -19.52 -26.91 7.79
CA ARG A 1025 -19.91 -28.31 7.86
C ARG A 1025 -18.66 -29.17 8.00
N PRO A 1026 -18.13 -29.35 9.22
CA PRO A 1026 -17.08 -30.32 9.46
C PRO A 1026 -17.55 -31.73 9.11
N TRP A 1027 -16.62 -32.60 8.72
CA TRP A 1027 -16.94 -34.03 8.75
C TRP A 1027 -17.16 -34.47 10.20
N VAL A 1028 -18.17 -35.32 10.42
CA VAL A 1028 -18.50 -35.86 11.75
C VAL A 1028 -18.40 -37.37 11.69
N ASP A 1029 -17.38 -37.94 12.34
CA ASP A 1029 -17.27 -39.41 12.51
C ASP A 1029 -18.00 -39.86 13.79
N SER A 1030 -18.03 -39.00 14.80
CA SER A 1030 -18.92 -39.11 15.96
C SER A 1030 -19.15 -37.75 16.61
N LEU A 1031 -20.25 -37.60 17.35
CA LEU A 1031 -20.62 -36.37 18.06
C LEU A 1031 -21.07 -36.71 19.48
N ALA A 1032 -20.52 -36.01 20.47
CA ALA A 1032 -20.86 -36.11 21.88
C ALA A 1032 -21.35 -34.75 22.42
N VAL A 1033 -22.20 -34.80 23.45
CA VAL A 1033 -22.64 -33.63 24.22
C VAL A 1033 -22.55 -33.96 25.71
N GLU A 1034 -21.85 -33.12 26.45
CA GLU A 1034 -21.53 -33.30 27.87
C GLU A 1034 -21.95 -32.07 28.68
N GLY A 1035 -22.15 -32.23 29.98
CA GLY A 1035 -22.60 -31.14 30.86
C GLY A 1035 -23.35 -31.64 32.08
N ARG A 1036 -23.86 -30.72 32.91
CA ARG A 1036 -24.58 -31.09 34.14
C ARG A 1036 -25.95 -31.72 33.85
N ASP A 1037 -26.12 -32.99 34.26
CA ASP A 1037 -27.41 -33.69 34.15
C ASP A 1037 -28.48 -33.20 35.15
N GLN A 1038 -28.07 -32.38 36.13
CA GLN A 1038 -28.90 -31.83 37.21
C GLN A 1038 -28.48 -30.39 37.54
N LEU A 1039 -29.49 -29.53 37.71
CA LEU A 1039 -29.34 -28.13 38.13
C LEU A 1039 -30.46 -27.76 39.13
N ALA A 1040 -30.26 -26.74 39.97
CA ALA A 1040 -31.35 -26.04 40.65
C ALA A 1040 -31.95 -24.93 39.78
N VAL A 1041 -33.15 -24.44 40.14
CA VAL A 1041 -33.70 -23.22 39.53
C VAL A 1041 -32.80 -22.03 39.86
N GLY A 1042 -32.34 -21.30 38.84
CA GLY A 1042 -31.37 -20.21 38.95
C GLY A 1042 -29.91 -20.65 39.03
N GLU A 1043 -29.61 -21.96 39.02
CA GLU A 1043 -28.23 -22.44 38.93
C GLU A 1043 -27.73 -22.35 37.48
N VAL A 1044 -26.50 -21.88 37.31
CA VAL A 1044 -25.72 -21.97 36.08
C VAL A 1044 -24.75 -23.16 36.20
N GLY A 1045 -24.69 -23.99 35.18
CA GLY A 1045 -23.66 -24.98 34.96
C GLY A 1045 -23.20 -24.95 33.50
N GLU A 1046 -22.25 -25.81 33.14
CA GLU A 1046 -21.73 -25.88 31.78
C GLU A 1046 -22.42 -26.97 30.95
N VAL A 1047 -22.43 -26.74 29.63
CA VAL A 1047 -22.71 -27.71 28.57
C VAL A 1047 -21.72 -27.48 27.43
N SER A 1048 -21.15 -28.56 26.90
CA SER A 1048 -20.23 -28.55 25.78
C SER A 1048 -20.56 -29.69 24.81
N ALA A 1049 -20.05 -29.61 23.60
CA ALA A 1049 -20.12 -30.69 22.63
C ALA A 1049 -18.78 -30.80 21.89
N THR A 1050 -18.47 -32.02 21.48
CA THR A 1050 -17.21 -32.37 20.81
C THR A 1050 -17.53 -33.35 19.70
N LEU A 1051 -17.03 -33.08 18.50
CA LEU A 1051 -17.04 -34.03 17.40
C LEU A 1051 -15.66 -34.69 17.26
N THR A 1052 -15.63 -35.87 16.65
CA THR A 1052 -14.38 -36.54 16.27
C THR A 1052 -14.26 -36.59 14.75
N GLN A 1053 -13.06 -36.33 14.26
CA GLN A 1053 -12.69 -36.39 12.85
C GLN A 1053 -11.27 -36.94 12.74
N ASP A 1054 -11.06 -38.02 11.99
CA ASP A 1054 -9.74 -38.61 11.71
C ASP A 1054 -8.89 -38.88 12.98
N GLY A 1055 -9.57 -39.19 14.08
CA GLY A 1055 -8.97 -39.43 15.40
C GLY A 1055 -8.64 -38.17 16.22
N ARG A 1056 -8.86 -36.97 15.69
CA ARG A 1056 -8.82 -35.68 16.43
C ARG A 1056 -10.15 -35.43 17.15
N GLU A 1057 -10.09 -34.73 18.27
CA GLU A 1057 -11.26 -34.12 18.93
C GLU A 1057 -11.35 -32.65 18.50
N VAL A 1058 -12.55 -32.22 18.07
CA VAL A 1058 -12.85 -30.85 17.63
C VAL A 1058 -14.01 -30.34 18.50
N PRO A 1059 -13.80 -29.29 19.32
CA PRO A 1059 -14.88 -28.66 20.08
C PRO A 1059 -15.95 -28.10 19.14
N VAL A 1060 -17.22 -28.25 19.51
CA VAL A 1060 -18.35 -27.63 18.80
C VAL A 1060 -18.52 -26.21 19.33
N ALA A 1061 -17.63 -25.33 18.87
CA ALA A 1061 -17.59 -23.90 19.10
C ALA A 1061 -17.27 -23.20 17.77
N TRP A 1062 -17.54 -21.88 17.68
CA TRP A 1062 -17.17 -21.11 16.50
C TRP A 1062 -15.68 -21.32 16.15
N PRO A 1063 -15.32 -21.58 14.88
CA PRO A 1063 -16.13 -21.41 13.67
C PRO A 1063 -16.97 -22.63 13.23
N VAL A 1064 -17.10 -23.70 14.04
CA VAL A 1064 -18.04 -24.80 13.76
C VAL A 1064 -19.49 -24.33 13.92
N THR A 1065 -20.29 -24.43 12.85
CA THR A 1065 -21.74 -24.20 12.92
C THR A 1065 -22.46 -25.41 13.47
N ALA A 1066 -23.35 -25.18 14.44
CA ALA A 1066 -24.18 -26.23 15.05
C ALA A 1066 -25.65 -25.81 15.17
N GLN A 1067 -26.55 -26.77 15.35
CA GLN A 1067 -27.95 -26.50 15.72
C GLN A 1067 -28.23 -27.03 17.13
N TRP A 1068 -28.05 -26.17 18.13
CA TRP A 1068 -28.45 -26.44 19.50
C TRP A 1068 -29.97 -26.32 19.67
N GLY A 1069 -30.54 -27.03 20.64
CA GLY A 1069 -31.95 -26.95 20.95
C GLY A 1069 -32.48 -28.13 21.75
N GLY A 1070 -33.70 -28.55 21.43
CA GLY A 1070 -34.32 -29.76 21.96
C GLY A 1070 -35.61 -29.50 22.73
N THR A 1071 -36.03 -30.45 23.57
CA THR A 1071 -37.33 -30.39 24.26
C THR A 1071 -37.19 -29.69 25.61
N GLY A 1072 -37.86 -28.54 25.77
CA GLY A 1072 -37.81 -27.75 26.99
C GLY A 1072 -36.46 -27.04 27.16
N VAL A 1073 -35.88 -26.60 26.05
CA VAL A 1073 -34.62 -25.87 25.97
C VAL A 1073 -34.90 -24.55 25.27
N HIS A 1074 -34.53 -23.45 25.91
CA HIS A 1074 -34.41 -22.15 25.26
C HIS A 1074 -32.95 -21.99 24.84
N VAL A 1075 -32.70 -21.75 23.56
CA VAL A 1075 -31.35 -21.44 23.06
C VAL A 1075 -31.22 -19.92 23.04
N ALA A 1076 -30.18 -19.42 23.68
CA ALA A 1076 -29.79 -18.02 23.61
C ALA A 1076 -29.31 -17.69 22.21
N THR A 1077 -29.81 -16.60 21.65
CA THR A 1077 -29.36 -16.04 20.37
C THR A 1077 -28.57 -14.75 20.55
N GLY A 1078 -28.48 -14.22 21.78
CA GLY A 1078 -27.79 -12.97 22.10
C GLY A 1078 -28.59 -11.70 21.78
N GLY A 1079 -29.76 -11.83 21.14
CA GLY A 1079 -30.67 -10.72 20.86
C GLY A 1079 -31.77 -10.56 21.90
N ALA A 1080 -32.64 -9.56 21.72
CA ALA A 1080 -33.75 -9.24 22.63
C ALA A 1080 -34.79 -10.37 22.84
N GLY A 1081 -34.74 -11.45 22.04
CA GLY A 1081 -35.55 -12.65 22.24
C GLY A 1081 -35.18 -13.46 23.50
N ASP A 1082 -33.95 -13.33 23.99
CA ASP A 1082 -33.42 -14.08 25.14
C ASP A 1082 -34.14 -13.75 26.46
N GLU A 1083 -34.78 -12.59 26.57
CA GLU A 1083 -35.44 -12.15 27.80
C GLU A 1083 -36.74 -12.92 28.10
N HIS A 1084 -37.32 -13.64 27.12
CA HIS A 1084 -38.68 -14.18 27.19
C HIS A 1084 -38.80 -15.67 26.77
N PRO A 1085 -38.12 -16.61 27.48
CA PRO A 1085 -38.27 -18.05 27.22
C PRO A 1085 -39.72 -18.54 27.34
N ASP A 1086 -40.12 -19.55 26.54
CA ASP A 1086 -41.47 -20.12 26.55
C ASP A 1086 -41.81 -20.62 27.96
N ARG A 1087 -43.11 -20.69 28.29
CA ARG A 1087 -43.58 -21.27 29.55
C ARG A 1087 -43.15 -22.73 29.77
N ARG A 1088 -42.67 -23.42 28.74
CA ARG A 1088 -42.22 -24.83 28.72
C ARG A 1088 -40.72 -25.02 28.93
N ASP A 1089 -39.89 -23.99 28.80
CA ASP A 1089 -38.44 -24.15 28.68
C ASP A 1089 -37.75 -24.38 30.03
N VAL A 1090 -37.32 -25.60 30.29
CA VAL A 1090 -36.75 -26.04 31.57
C VAL A 1090 -35.35 -25.49 31.79
N VAL A 1091 -34.53 -25.38 30.73
CA VAL A 1091 -33.20 -24.76 30.76
C VAL A 1091 -33.04 -23.68 29.67
N ARG A 1092 -32.15 -22.70 29.90
CA ARG A 1092 -31.51 -21.87 28.88
C ARG A 1092 -30.16 -22.48 28.57
N VAL A 1093 -29.75 -22.53 27.30
CA VAL A 1093 -28.40 -22.88 26.85
C VAL A 1093 -27.88 -21.72 26.01
N ASP A 1094 -26.66 -21.25 26.28
CA ASP A 1094 -25.96 -20.26 25.45
C ASP A 1094 -24.77 -20.92 24.75
N PRO A 1095 -24.89 -21.28 23.45
CA PRO A 1095 -23.83 -21.97 22.72
C PRO A 1095 -22.51 -21.20 22.65
N ARG A 1096 -22.54 -19.88 22.81
CA ARG A 1096 -21.37 -19.00 22.69
C ARG A 1096 -20.48 -19.04 23.94
N THR A 1097 -21.08 -19.28 25.11
CA THR A 1097 -20.38 -19.31 26.40
C THR A 1097 -20.33 -20.71 27.02
N GLY A 1098 -21.05 -21.67 26.46
CA GLY A 1098 -21.25 -23.00 27.05
C GLY A 1098 -22.13 -22.97 28.31
N GLU A 1099 -22.76 -21.84 28.66
CA GLU A 1099 -23.56 -21.72 29.86
C GLU A 1099 -24.94 -22.39 29.71
N MET A 1100 -25.36 -23.11 30.74
CA MET A 1100 -26.67 -23.71 30.86
C MET A 1100 -27.33 -23.32 32.19
N THR A 1101 -28.42 -22.55 32.12
CA THR A 1101 -29.15 -22.05 33.29
C THR A 1101 -30.44 -22.84 33.55
N GLY A 1102 -30.66 -23.28 34.78
CA GLY A 1102 -31.93 -23.91 35.18
C GLY A 1102 -33.08 -22.90 35.31
N LEU A 1103 -33.95 -22.78 34.30
CA LEU A 1103 -35.03 -21.78 34.30
C LEU A 1103 -36.22 -22.17 35.19
N ARG A 1104 -36.66 -23.43 35.15
CA ARG A 1104 -37.80 -23.89 35.96
C ARG A 1104 -37.75 -25.38 36.22
N ARG A 1105 -38.35 -25.83 37.33
CA ARG A 1105 -38.42 -27.25 37.69
C ARG A 1105 -39.03 -28.11 36.57
N GLY A 1106 -38.28 -29.09 36.09
CA GLY A 1106 -38.71 -29.99 35.02
C GLY A 1106 -37.60 -30.93 34.56
N ALA A 1107 -37.77 -31.51 33.38
CA ALA A 1107 -36.70 -32.19 32.64
C ALA A 1107 -36.63 -31.62 31.22
N ALA A 1108 -35.43 -31.27 30.78
CA ALA A 1108 -35.10 -30.88 29.41
C ALA A 1108 -34.41 -32.04 28.70
N THR A 1109 -34.48 -32.06 27.38
CA THR A 1109 -33.54 -32.81 26.53
C THR A 1109 -32.83 -31.80 25.65
N VAL A 1110 -31.54 -31.58 25.94
CA VAL A 1110 -30.64 -30.76 25.11
C VAL A 1110 -30.18 -31.61 23.94
N THR A 1111 -30.25 -31.06 22.74
CA THR A 1111 -29.74 -31.65 21.49
C THR A 1111 -28.77 -30.66 20.85
N VAL A 1112 -27.74 -31.20 20.21
CA VAL A 1112 -26.85 -30.48 19.32
C VAL A 1112 -26.75 -31.29 18.03
N THR A 1113 -26.88 -30.62 16.90
CA THR A 1113 -26.66 -31.21 15.57
C THR A 1113 -25.48 -30.51 14.91
N VAL A 1114 -24.62 -31.28 14.24
CA VAL A 1114 -23.51 -30.77 13.42
C VAL A 1114 -23.47 -31.58 12.14
N ASN A 1115 -23.49 -30.92 10.97
CA ASN A 1115 -23.52 -31.55 9.65
C ASN A 1115 -24.50 -32.75 9.54
N GLY A 1116 -25.70 -32.60 10.12
CA GLY A 1116 -26.77 -33.61 10.12
C GLY A 1116 -26.71 -34.68 11.22
N GLU A 1117 -25.60 -34.86 11.92
CA GLU A 1117 -25.47 -35.80 13.05
C GLU A 1117 -25.91 -35.17 14.37
N THR A 1118 -26.71 -35.88 15.19
CA THR A 1118 -27.34 -35.30 16.41
C THR A 1118 -27.00 -36.04 17.71
N ALA A 1119 -26.28 -35.37 18.61
CA ALA A 1119 -26.10 -35.81 20.00
C ALA A 1119 -27.20 -35.26 20.93
N ARG A 1120 -27.38 -35.90 22.09
CA ARG A 1120 -28.41 -35.48 23.08
C ARG A 1120 -28.07 -35.83 24.53
N MET A 1121 -28.41 -34.94 25.45
CA MET A 1121 -28.38 -35.19 26.90
C MET A 1121 -29.70 -34.80 27.58
N THR A 1122 -29.95 -35.34 28.78
CA THR A 1122 -31.17 -35.05 29.56
C THR A 1122 -30.80 -34.34 30.85
N VAL A 1123 -31.39 -33.16 31.07
CA VAL A 1123 -31.09 -32.30 32.22
C VAL A 1123 -32.33 -32.19 33.11
N LYS A 1124 -32.15 -32.35 34.42
CA LYS A 1124 -33.24 -32.23 35.41
C LYS A 1124 -33.04 -31.00 36.27
N VAL A 1125 -33.97 -30.07 36.17
CA VAL A 1125 -33.99 -28.90 37.04
C VAL A 1125 -34.83 -29.21 38.28
N ALA A 1126 -34.19 -29.22 39.44
CA ALA A 1126 -34.82 -29.36 40.75
C ALA A 1126 -35.33 -27.99 41.24
N GLY A 1127 -36.46 -27.99 41.96
CA GLY A 1127 -36.88 -26.80 42.70
C GLY A 1127 -36.06 -26.65 43.98
N GLU A 1128 -35.87 -25.41 44.45
CA GLU A 1128 -35.11 -25.09 45.67
C GLU A 1128 -35.36 -26.07 46.82
N GLY A 1129 -34.27 -26.67 47.31
CA GLY A 1129 -34.29 -27.44 48.55
C GLY A 1129 -34.50 -26.50 49.74
N ARG A 1130 -35.51 -26.80 50.56
CA ARG A 1130 -35.69 -26.19 51.90
C ARG A 1130 -34.92 -26.96 52.96
#